data_AF-A0A3A5W5C9-F1
#
_entry.id   AF-A0A3A5W5C9-F1
#
_cell.length_a   1.000
_cell.length_b   1.000
_cell.length_c   1.000
_cell.angle_alpha   90.00
_cell.angle_beta   90.00
_cell.angle_gamma   90.00
#
_symmetry.space_group_name_H-M   'P 1'
#
loop_
_entity.id
_entity.type
_entity.pdbx_description
1 polymer ?
#
loop_
_entity_poly.entity_id
_entity_poly.type
_entity_poly.pdbx_seq_one_letter_code
_entity_poly.pdbx_strand_id
1 'polypeptide(L)'
;MQARRTALGAWCLVALFVLQTTCSVIDFGQPINNETLQNNDGVEWVQFDLVDGVYADAVGFSNQESTEESRSLTADSRIGMFDADGLHLDRPLSSVWLQGRADLRLVLIDTTLEMQDVRNGLDDVAGVSVREFISPSGLMLQGTPAALNEAVAHEGVMVQHAVPLGMLVDDAVLDVLLLEQGVEDLQGEMMRIEGWRDEFGPTDGVKFSDSTGGTLIQNLAEVVPLVFEDQRKWDEGRYEGTLATTDLLALMAQPSLRSLQFNPSFTVYNNNARSHMRTTEMTSYFTTDLDGSGQIVAVADSGLDEDHGDFGTRVVGNNDVIGDGSTADKHSGHGTHVSCTVLGDGAQGGYAGVAPEAELYFQAMENDNTGNFQSPSLNYLLNSAYSAGARTHTNSWGSSQTSDHGKYTSSAEDIDDRSNYYDRYYNGRDGLTILFAAGNDGPNTGTVGAPATAKNTIAVGNHQNRYSGAPDTIMSGSSRGPTDDGRIKPDVIAPGGYVRSCRAQEAADTGSSTWSNTYYLEYTGTSMATPNAAGAAAMIREYLEEIAQRPSPQGALVKALMVLGATDLGSRDIPNDNEGWGKVNLRETLAPTSGQGIWVDDRSVLSGTGNSKTYTFNITQSNGGLKTVLAWSDERGSTFSSKQLVNNLDLEITSPSGLVYLGNDFANGRSTTGGSTDTTNNLEVVLLDSAEVGIWTVKVKDAFHGGSTAQPYSIAVRGHGVNDLRPDPEFLVDEFEMSVSIPQVGDQLQLTTKVFNVGNVKA
;
A
#
# COMPACT_ATOMS: atom_id res chain seq x y z
N MET A 1 32.70 -58.21 -6.42
CA MET A 1 32.86 -59.44 -5.59
C MET A 1 31.45 -60.02 -5.38
N GLN A 2 31.27 -61.35 -5.44
CA GLN A 2 30.06 -62.20 -5.18
C GLN A 2 28.71 -61.50 -4.84
N ALA A 3 27.59 -61.70 -5.56
CA ALA A 3 26.69 -62.88 -5.64
C ALA A 3 26.05 -63.25 -4.26
N ARG A 4 24.74 -63.48 -4.05
CA ARG A 4 23.63 -64.16 -4.81
C ARG A 4 22.24 -63.59 -4.44
N ARG A 5 21.20 -63.57 -5.32
CA ARG A 5 20.05 -64.52 -5.48
C ARG A 5 19.47 -65.08 -4.15
N THR A 6 18.15 -65.07 -3.86
CA THR A 6 16.99 -65.79 -4.48
C THR A 6 15.65 -65.32 -3.82
N ALA A 7 14.40 -65.66 -4.22
CA ALA A 7 13.70 -66.09 -5.46
C ALA A 7 12.18 -66.35 -5.14
N LEU A 8 11.37 -66.67 -6.17
CA LEU A 8 9.94 -67.10 -6.17
C LEU A 8 8.89 -66.01 -5.89
N GLY A 9 7.74 -65.94 -6.59
CA GLY A 9 7.24 -66.63 -7.80
C GLY A 9 6.00 -65.87 -8.32
N ALA A 10 5.70 -65.72 -9.62
CA ALA A 10 5.54 -66.66 -10.73
C ALA A 10 4.05 -66.97 -11.02
N TRP A 11 3.66 -66.87 -12.32
CA TRP A 11 2.37 -67.22 -12.96
C TRP A 11 1.17 -66.25 -12.84
N CYS A 12 0.44 -66.13 -13.97
CA CYS A 12 -0.99 -65.76 -14.15
C CYS A 12 -1.42 -64.55 -15.02
N LEU A 13 -0.60 -64.01 -15.94
CA LEU A 13 -1.05 -62.91 -16.83
C LEU A 13 -0.70 -63.06 -18.33
N VAL A 14 -0.69 -64.29 -18.85
CA VAL A 14 -0.55 -64.62 -20.30
C VAL A 14 -1.85 -65.25 -20.86
N ALA A 15 -2.97 -65.13 -20.15
CA ALA A 15 -4.21 -65.87 -20.44
C ALA A 15 -5.46 -64.99 -20.58
N LEU A 16 -5.32 -63.74 -21.06
CA LEU A 16 -6.42 -62.78 -21.18
C LEU A 16 -6.38 -61.93 -22.47
N PHE A 17 -5.77 -62.46 -23.54
CA PHE A 17 -5.65 -61.79 -24.84
C PHE A 17 -6.49 -62.41 -25.97
N VAL A 18 -7.42 -63.32 -25.66
CA VAL A 18 -8.35 -63.91 -26.64
C VAL A 18 -9.73 -64.08 -26.01
N LEU A 19 -10.61 -63.10 -26.21
CA LEU A 19 -12.07 -63.21 -26.29
C LEU A 19 -12.67 -61.81 -26.56
N GLN A 20 -12.75 -61.44 -27.84
CA GLN A 20 -13.54 -60.30 -28.31
C GLN A 20 -14.97 -60.74 -28.68
N THR A 21 -15.86 -59.74 -28.88
CA THR A 21 -17.34 -59.83 -29.02
C THR A 21 -18.05 -60.06 -27.66
N THR A 22 -19.03 -59.27 -27.24
CA THR A 22 -20.14 -58.61 -27.99
C THR A 22 -20.49 -57.17 -27.54
N CYS A 23 -21.22 -56.44 -28.40
CA CYS A 23 -21.90 -55.12 -28.31
C CYS A 23 -22.10 -54.42 -26.93
N SER A 24 -22.16 -53.08 -26.82
CA SER A 24 -22.97 -52.16 -27.65
C SER A 24 -22.57 -50.66 -27.58
N VAL A 25 -22.68 -49.97 -28.73
CA VAL A 25 -23.14 -48.57 -28.95
C VAL A 25 -22.84 -47.49 -27.87
N ILE A 26 -21.91 -46.57 -28.19
CA ILE A 26 -22.13 -45.10 -28.20
C ILE A 26 -21.37 -44.54 -29.42
N ASP A 27 -21.98 -43.56 -30.11
CA ASP A 27 -21.47 -42.90 -31.31
C ASP A 27 -20.55 -41.73 -30.94
N PHE A 28 -19.37 -41.64 -31.56
CA PHE A 28 -18.50 -40.47 -31.54
C PHE A 28 -18.04 -40.20 -32.98
N GLY A 29 -18.04 -38.91 -33.34
CA GLY A 29 -17.94 -38.45 -34.73
C GLY A 29 -16.70 -38.90 -35.50
N GLN A 30 -16.81 -38.76 -36.83
CA GLN A 30 -15.78 -39.13 -37.80
C GLN A 30 -14.40 -38.54 -37.43
N PRO A 31 -13.30 -39.30 -37.63
CA PRO A 31 -11.97 -38.69 -37.59
C PRO A 31 -11.82 -37.74 -38.78
N ILE A 32 -11.49 -36.48 -38.49
CA ILE A 32 -11.16 -35.49 -39.52
C ILE A 32 -9.82 -35.90 -40.16
N ASN A 33 -9.73 -35.79 -41.49
CA ASN A 33 -8.50 -36.12 -42.21
C ASN A 33 -7.40 -35.11 -41.88
N ASN A 34 -6.28 -35.58 -41.32
CA ASN A 34 -5.04 -34.81 -41.29
C ASN A 34 -4.45 -34.74 -42.72
N GLU A 35 -4.91 -33.78 -43.51
CA GLU A 35 -4.19 -33.36 -44.72
C GLU A 35 -2.93 -32.59 -44.30
N THR A 36 -1.79 -33.26 -44.31
CA THR A 36 -0.49 -32.64 -44.10
C THR A 36 -0.14 -31.75 -45.31
N LEU A 37 -0.40 -30.45 -45.17
CA LEU A 37 0.04 -29.42 -46.12
C LEU A 37 1.57 -29.30 -46.10
N GLN A 38 2.24 -30.13 -46.90
CA GLN A 38 3.67 -29.94 -47.20
C GLN A 38 3.85 -28.73 -48.12
N ASN A 39 4.50 -27.69 -47.61
CA ASN A 39 5.09 -26.63 -48.44
C ASN A 39 6.62 -26.64 -48.28
N ASN A 40 7.35 -26.22 -49.31
CA ASN A 40 8.74 -26.64 -49.56
C ASN A 40 9.83 -25.99 -48.68
N ASP A 41 9.47 -25.21 -47.67
CA ASP A 41 10.40 -24.33 -46.94
C ASP A 41 10.84 -24.86 -45.56
N GLY A 42 10.51 -26.11 -45.22
CA GLY A 42 11.05 -26.81 -44.05
C GLY A 42 10.55 -26.31 -42.68
N VAL A 43 9.50 -25.48 -42.66
CA VAL A 43 8.80 -25.04 -41.44
C VAL A 43 7.71 -26.05 -41.10
N GLU A 44 7.78 -26.62 -39.89
CA GLU A 44 6.76 -27.54 -39.36
C GLU A 44 5.60 -26.71 -38.78
N TRP A 45 4.49 -26.64 -39.52
CA TRP A 45 3.28 -25.95 -39.07
C TRP A 45 2.43 -26.88 -38.20
N VAL A 46 2.34 -26.56 -36.91
CA VAL A 46 1.39 -27.20 -35.99
C VAL A 46 0.09 -26.40 -36.03
N GLN A 47 -0.98 -27.02 -36.53
CA GLN A 47 -2.33 -26.50 -36.37
C GLN A 47 -2.80 -26.78 -34.94
N PHE A 48 -2.98 -25.73 -34.15
CA PHE A 48 -3.68 -25.79 -32.89
C PHE A 48 -5.14 -25.43 -33.15
N ASP A 49 -6.04 -26.41 -33.06
CA ASP A 49 -7.47 -26.14 -33.02
C ASP A 49 -7.79 -25.48 -31.68
N LEU A 50 -8.02 -24.17 -31.71
CA LEU A 50 -8.46 -23.39 -30.55
C LEU A 50 -9.84 -23.89 -30.12
N VAL A 51 -9.95 -24.34 -28.88
CA VAL A 51 -11.26 -24.59 -28.25
C VAL A 51 -11.89 -23.24 -27.97
N ASP A 52 -13.07 -23.01 -28.54
CA ASP A 52 -13.87 -21.79 -28.33
C ASP A 52 -14.05 -21.53 -26.83
N GLY A 53 -13.66 -20.33 -26.36
CA GLY A 53 -13.75 -19.91 -24.96
C GLY A 53 -12.47 -19.97 -24.13
N VAL A 54 -11.45 -20.76 -24.50
CA VAL A 54 -10.26 -20.98 -23.63
C VAL A 54 -9.46 -19.70 -23.31
N TYR A 55 -9.48 -18.70 -24.19
CA TYR A 55 -8.84 -17.39 -23.94
C TYR A 55 -9.77 -16.36 -23.27
N ALA A 56 -11.06 -16.64 -23.13
CA ALA A 56 -11.99 -15.77 -22.42
C ALA A 56 -11.88 -15.97 -20.90
N ASP A 57 -11.58 -17.18 -20.43
CA ASP A 57 -11.62 -17.53 -19.00
C ASP A 57 -10.38 -17.06 -18.20
N ALA A 58 -9.31 -16.60 -18.85
CA ALA A 58 -8.08 -16.13 -18.21
C ALA A 58 -8.05 -14.60 -17.98
N VAL A 59 -8.68 -13.83 -18.86
CA VAL A 59 -8.74 -12.36 -18.76
C VAL A 59 -10.07 -11.98 -18.13
N GLY A 60 -10.04 -11.48 -16.89
CA GLY A 60 -11.26 -11.21 -16.14
C GLY A 60 -12.23 -10.27 -16.89
N PHE A 61 -13.51 -10.65 -16.94
CA PHE A 61 -14.52 -9.91 -17.68
C PHE A 61 -14.88 -8.61 -16.95
N SER A 62 -14.77 -7.48 -17.64
CA SER A 62 -15.32 -6.21 -17.16
C SER A 62 -16.82 -6.16 -17.41
N ASN A 63 -17.59 -5.79 -16.40
CA ASN A 63 -19.02 -5.52 -16.50
C ASN A 63 -19.30 -4.11 -15.98
N GLN A 64 -20.02 -3.32 -16.78
CA GLN A 64 -20.47 -1.98 -16.42
C GLN A 64 -21.97 -2.04 -16.11
N GLU A 65 -22.30 -2.11 -14.82
CA GLU A 65 -23.68 -2.03 -14.33
C GLU A 65 -23.88 -0.68 -13.63
N SER A 66 -24.89 0.09 -14.06
CA SER A 66 -25.30 1.30 -13.34
C SER A 66 -25.95 0.91 -12.01
N THR A 67 -25.26 1.13 -10.89
CA THR A 67 -25.80 0.90 -9.54
C THR A 67 -25.90 2.22 -8.78
N GLU A 68 -27.03 2.48 -8.13
CA GLU A 68 -27.20 3.67 -7.28
C GLU A 68 -26.14 3.72 -6.16
N GLU A 69 -25.47 4.87 -5.99
CA GLU A 69 -24.57 5.12 -4.86
C GLU A 69 -25.33 5.11 -3.54
N SER A 70 -24.96 4.22 -2.62
CA SER A 70 -25.56 4.15 -1.29
C SER A 70 -24.73 4.90 -0.26
N ARG A 71 -24.96 6.22 -0.11
CA ARG A 71 -24.31 7.08 0.90
C ARG A 71 -25.31 7.92 1.69
N SER A 72 -24.99 8.26 2.94
CA SER A 72 -25.79 9.19 3.75
C SER A 72 -25.49 10.64 3.37
N LEU A 73 -26.48 11.53 3.48
CA LEU A 73 -26.32 12.97 3.28
C LEU A 73 -25.67 13.62 4.53
N THR A 74 -24.45 13.19 4.83
CA THR A 74 -23.63 13.67 5.95
C THR A 74 -22.18 13.88 5.50
N ALA A 75 -21.40 14.60 6.30
CA ALA A 75 -19.95 14.69 6.16
C ALA A 75 -19.30 14.68 7.55
N ASP A 76 -18.55 13.62 7.84
CA ASP A 76 -17.96 13.34 9.14
C ASP A 76 -16.56 13.97 9.21
N SER A 77 -16.41 15.01 10.03
CA SER A 77 -15.17 15.79 10.15
C SER A 77 -14.48 15.61 11.50
N ARG A 78 -13.20 16.03 11.60
CA ARG A 78 -12.40 15.96 12.85
C ARG A 78 -13.02 16.64 14.08
N ILE A 79 -13.97 17.55 13.90
CA ILE A 79 -14.65 18.28 15.00
C ILE A 79 -16.10 17.83 15.22
N GLY A 80 -16.67 17.03 14.32
CA GLY A 80 -18.09 16.73 14.30
C GLY A 80 -18.66 16.33 12.94
N MET A 81 -19.85 15.75 12.95
CA MET A 81 -20.64 15.43 11.76
C MET A 81 -21.44 16.65 11.27
N PHE A 82 -21.34 16.95 9.97
CA PHE A 82 -22.25 17.85 9.27
C PHE A 82 -23.42 17.08 8.65
N ASP A 83 -24.64 17.59 8.78
CA ASP A 83 -25.85 17.07 8.14
C ASP A 83 -26.77 18.21 7.65
N ALA A 84 -27.97 17.89 7.18
CA ALA A 84 -28.92 18.89 6.68
C ALA A 84 -29.38 19.95 7.71
N ASP A 85 -29.25 19.69 9.02
CA ASP A 85 -29.63 20.61 10.09
C ASP A 85 -28.44 21.44 10.60
N GLY A 86 -27.20 20.96 10.48
CA GLY A 86 -25.99 21.74 10.79
C GLY A 86 -24.76 20.90 11.14
N LEU A 87 -23.89 21.46 12.00
CA LEU A 87 -22.73 20.77 12.56
C LEU A 87 -23.06 20.27 13.97
N HIS A 88 -22.97 18.96 14.17
CA HIS A 88 -23.04 18.29 15.46
C HIS A 88 -21.62 18.04 15.95
N LEU A 89 -21.22 18.68 17.05
CA LEU A 89 -19.85 18.58 17.55
C LEU A 89 -19.62 17.29 18.34
N ASP A 90 -18.58 16.55 17.96
CA ASP A 90 -18.14 15.34 18.66
C ASP A 90 -17.09 15.64 19.75
N ARG A 91 -16.59 16.88 19.81
CA ARG A 91 -15.68 17.38 20.86
C ARG A 91 -16.05 18.78 21.37
N PRO A 92 -15.68 19.15 22.61
CA PRO A 92 -15.86 20.51 23.11
C PRO A 92 -15.05 21.51 22.26
N LEU A 93 -15.73 22.49 21.66
CA LEU A 93 -15.11 23.57 20.91
C LEU A 93 -15.79 24.89 21.26
N SER A 94 -15.01 25.95 21.51
CA SER A 94 -15.57 27.25 21.88
C SER A 94 -16.15 27.97 20.66
N SER A 95 -17.15 28.84 20.88
CA SER A 95 -17.89 29.50 19.79
C SER A 95 -17.04 30.43 18.91
N VAL A 96 -15.86 30.84 19.37
CA VAL A 96 -14.90 31.62 18.55
C VAL A 96 -14.20 30.75 17.49
N TRP A 97 -13.98 29.46 17.75
CA TRP A 97 -13.42 28.52 16.78
C TRP A 97 -14.47 27.97 15.78
N LEU A 98 -15.77 28.15 16.09
CA LEU A 98 -16.89 27.88 15.19
C LEU A 98 -17.10 28.96 14.11
N GLN A 99 -16.29 30.01 14.09
CA GLN A 99 -16.37 31.03 13.04
C GLN A 99 -16.02 30.43 11.67
N GLY A 100 -16.88 30.68 10.69
CA GLY A 100 -16.72 30.21 9.33
C GLY A 100 -15.64 30.97 8.58
N ARG A 101 -14.72 30.26 7.93
CA ARG A 101 -13.69 30.85 7.08
C ARG A 101 -14.26 31.29 5.73
N ALA A 102 -13.92 32.51 5.30
CA ALA A 102 -14.63 33.19 4.22
C ALA A 102 -14.41 32.55 2.82
N ASP A 103 -13.20 32.07 2.54
CA ASP A 103 -12.78 31.44 1.27
C ASP A 103 -13.11 29.95 1.18
N LEU A 104 -13.75 29.36 2.20
CA LEU A 104 -14.07 27.92 2.24
C LEU A 104 -15.58 27.67 2.38
N ARG A 105 -16.08 26.63 1.71
CA ARG A 105 -17.42 26.04 1.94
C ARG A 105 -17.31 24.53 2.00
N LEU A 106 -18.11 23.90 2.85
CA LEU A 106 -18.36 22.47 2.79
C LEU A 106 -19.74 22.27 2.17
N VAL A 107 -19.84 21.48 1.11
CA VAL A 107 -21.13 21.14 0.47
C VAL A 107 -21.45 19.66 0.67
N LEU A 108 -22.71 19.35 0.95
CA LEU A 108 -23.22 17.98 0.95
C LEU A 108 -23.88 17.69 -0.40
N ILE A 109 -23.38 16.64 -1.06
CA ILE A 109 -23.77 16.27 -2.43
C ILE A 109 -25.01 15.38 -2.42
N ASP A 110 -25.94 15.62 -3.35
CA ASP A 110 -27.16 14.81 -3.53
C ASP A 110 -26.82 13.32 -3.64
N THR A 111 -27.43 12.49 -2.78
CA THR A 111 -27.19 11.04 -2.72
C THR A 111 -27.84 10.27 -3.86
N THR A 112 -28.59 10.94 -4.74
CA THR A 112 -29.20 10.36 -5.95
C THR A 112 -28.37 10.59 -7.22
N LEU A 113 -27.25 11.32 -7.11
CA LEU A 113 -26.31 11.58 -8.19
C LEU A 113 -24.95 10.93 -7.88
N GLU A 114 -24.19 10.57 -8.91
CA GLU A 114 -22.84 10.05 -8.75
C GLU A 114 -21.91 11.16 -8.21
N MET A 115 -21.11 10.83 -7.19
CA MET A 115 -20.19 11.78 -6.53
C MET A 115 -19.20 12.38 -7.54
N GLN A 116 -18.70 11.55 -8.46
CA GLN A 116 -17.74 11.95 -9.49
C GLN A 116 -18.34 12.94 -10.49
N ASP A 117 -19.59 12.74 -10.93
CA ASP A 117 -20.29 13.67 -11.83
C ASP A 117 -20.47 15.06 -11.20
N VAL A 118 -20.93 15.10 -9.94
CA VAL A 118 -21.11 16.38 -9.24
C VAL A 118 -19.78 17.06 -8.95
N ARG A 119 -18.73 16.29 -8.64
CA ARG A 119 -17.37 16.83 -8.47
C ARG A 119 -16.87 17.49 -9.75
N ASN A 120 -16.99 16.80 -10.89
CA ASN A 120 -16.58 17.34 -12.19
C ASN A 120 -17.32 18.64 -12.52
N GLY A 121 -18.65 18.70 -12.29
CA GLY A 121 -19.45 19.92 -12.49
C GLY A 121 -19.09 21.08 -11.54
N LEU A 122 -18.51 20.79 -10.37
CA LEU A 122 -18.02 21.81 -9.43
C LEU A 122 -16.61 22.32 -9.80
N ASP A 123 -15.73 21.46 -10.32
CA ASP A 123 -14.39 21.86 -10.79
C ASP A 123 -14.45 22.67 -12.12
N ASP A 124 -15.55 22.57 -12.89
CA ASP A 124 -15.85 23.46 -14.02
C ASP A 124 -16.18 24.92 -13.61
N VAL A 125 -16.43 25.21 -12.32
CA VAL A 125 -16.81 26.55 -11.84
C VAL A 125 -15.59 27.47 -11.73
N ALA A 126 -15.49 28.43 -12.65
CA ALA A 126 -14.36 29.36 -12.74
C ALA A 126 -14.13 30.16 -11.43
N GLY A 127 -13.01 29.88 -10.76
CA GLY A 127 -12.60 30.55 -9.52
C GLY A 127 -12.89 29.75 -8.24
N VAL A 128 -13.31 28.49 -8.37
CA VAL A 128 -13.39 27.47 -7.31
C VAL A 128 -12.41 26.32 -7.59
N SER A 129 -12.09 25.54 -6.57
CA SER A 129 -11.45 24.22 -6.66
C SER A 129 -11.99 23.34 -5.53
N VAL A 130 -12.28 22.07 -5.85
CA VAL A 130 -12.58 21.04 -4.85
C VAL A 130 -11.26 20.63 -4.17
N ARG A 131 -11.08 21.00 -2.90
CA ARG A 131 -9.85 20.74 -2.13
C ARG A 131 -9.82 19.37 -1.46
N GLU A 132 -10.93 18.98 -0.83
CA GLU A 132 -10.98 17.84 0.09
C GLU A 132 -12.29 17.08 -0.08
N PHE A 133 -12.24 15.75 -0.01
CA PHE A 133 -13.42 14.91 0.19
C PHE A 133 -13.58 14.62 1.68
N ILE A 134 -14.76 14.93 2.22
CA ILE A 134 -15.14 14.67 3.61
C ILE A 134 -16.22 13.60 3.58
N SER A 135 -15.82 12.36 3.85
CA SER A 135 -16.71 11.19 3.80
C SER A 135 -17.97 11.39 4.66
N PRO A 136 -19.16 10.88 4.27
CA PRO A 136 -19.44 10.16 3.02
C PRO A 136 -19.92 11.02 1.85
N SER A 137 -20.47 12.22 2.08
CA SER A 137 -21.07 13.05 1.01
C SER A 137 -20.56 14.50 0.95
N GLY A 138 -19.50 14.84 1.66
CA GLY A 138 -18.96 16.20 1.74
C GLY A 138 -17.87 16.50 0.72
N LEU A 139 -17.92 17.67 0.08
CA LEU A 139 -16.79 18.27 -0.65
C LEU A 139 -16.43 19.64 -0.06
N MET A 140 -15.16 19.85 0.27
CA MET A 140 -14.65 21.16 0.67
C MET A 140 -14.22 21.95 -0.57
N LEU A 141 -14.87 23.08 -0.80
CA LEU A 141 -14.59 24.02 -1.88
C LEU A 141 -13.77 25.18 -1.34
N GLN A 142 -12.72 25.56 -2.07
CA GLN A 142 -12.02 26.84 -1.89
C GLN A 142 -12.21 27.72 -3.13
N GLY A 143 -12.44 29.02 -2.95
CA GLY A 143 -12.57 29.94 -4.08
C GLY A 143 -12.82 31.39 -3.70
N THR A 144 -13.12 32.22 -4.69
CA THR A 144 -13.58 33.59 -4.42
C THR A 144 -15.00 33.57 -3.84
N PRO A 145 -15.44 34.59 -3.08
CA PRO A 145 -16.81 34.66 -2.58
C PRO A 145 -17.89 34.66 -3.67
N ALA A 146 -17.57 35.12 -4.89
CA ALA A 146 -18.50 35.08 -6.02
C ALA A 146 -18.60 33.67 -6.61
N ALA A 147 -17.47 33.03 -6.90
CA ALA A 147 -17.43 31.69 -7.46
C ALA A 147 -17.95 30.63 -6.48
N LEU A 148 -17.72 30.79 -5.17
CA LEU A 148 -18.33 29.92 -4.14
C LEU A 148 -19.87 30.04 -4.13
N ASN A 149 -20.43 31.24 -4.34
CA ASN A 149 -21.88 31.42 -4.44
C ASN A 149 -22.46 30.82 -5.74
N GLU A 150 -21.66 30.71 -6.80
CA GLU A 150 -21.99 30.02 -8.05
C GLU A 150 -21.96 28.49 -7.85
N ALA A 151 -20.89 27.96 -7.24
CA ALA A 151 -20.72 26.53 -6.98
C ALA A 151 -21.76 25.94 -6.01
N VAL A 152 -22.14 26.66 -4.95
CA VAL A 152 -23.21 26.19 -4.02
C VAL A 152 -24.63 26.26 -4.62
N ALA A 153 -24.77 26.76 -5.85
CA ALA A 153 -26.01 26.73 -6.63
C ALA A 153 -26.02 25.63 -7.71
N HIS A 154 -24.96 24.80 -7.79
CA HIS A 154 -24.89 23.63 -8.66
C HIS A 154 -25.98 22.61 -8.29
N GLU A 155 -26.59 21.96 -9.28
CA GLU A 155 -27.81 21.15 -9.06
C GLU A 155 -27.59 19.92 -8.16
N GLY A 156 -26.37 19.40 -8.12
CA GLY A 156 -26.00 18.31 -7.19
C GLY A 156 -25.63 18.74 -5.77
N VAL A 157 -25.70 20.02 -5.41
CA VAL A 157 -25.44 20.50 -4.04
C VAL A 157 -26.76 20.61 -3.27
N MET A 158 -26.93 19.77 -2.25
CA MET A 158 -28.13 19.75 -1.40
C MET A 158 -28.05 20.72 -0.22
N VAL A 159 -26.89 20.80 0.42
CA VAL A 159 -26.67 21.58 1.65
C VAL A 159 -25.30 22.25 1.57
N GLN A 160 -25.17 23.44 2.16
CA GLN A 160 -23.88 24.12 2.33
C GLN A 160 -23.65 24.50 3.80
N HIS A 161 -22.40 24.39 4.24
CA HIS A 161 -21.94 24.81 5.55
C HIS A 161 -20.72 25.72 5.43
N ALA A 162 -20.57 26.60 6.42
CA ALA A 162 -19.34 27.34 6.61
C ALA A 162 -18.30 26.41 7.29
N VAL A 163 -17.04 26.44 6.83
CA VAL A 163 -15.95 25.64 7.41
C VAL A 163 -15.41 26.35 8.66
N PRO A 164 -15.50 25.75 9.86
CA PRO A 164 -15.01 26.36 11.10
C PRO A 164 -13.48 26.50 11.13
N LEU A 165 -12.97 27.60 11.67
CA LEU A 165 -11.53 27.81 11.90
C LEU A 165 -10.90 26.69 12.74
N GLY A 166 -11.63 26.16 13.74
CA GLY A 166 -11.15 25.05 14.56
C GLY A 166 -10.92 23.75 13.78
N MET A 167 -11.59 23.56 12.65
CA MET A 167 -11.39 22.39 11.78
C MET A 167 -10.00 22.40 11.10
N LEU A 168 -9.35 23.57 11.07
CA LEU A 168 -8.02 23.78 10.48
C LEU A 168 -6.90 23.64 11.53
N VAL A 169 -7.21 23.61 12.82
CA VAL A 169 -6.23 23.46 13.90
C VAL A 169 -6.09 21.98 14.23
N ASP A 170 -4.86 21.51 14.45
CA ASP A 170 -4.67 20.13 14.86
C ASP A 170 -5.25 19.83 16.26
N ASP A 171 -5.70 18.61 16.47
CA ASP A 171 -6.36 18.20 17.69
C ASP A 171 -5.48 18.35 18.93
N ALA A 172 -4.16 18.09 18.82
CA ALA A 172 -3.24 18.28 19.93
C ALA A 172 -3.19 19.76 20.34
N VAL A 173 -3.23 20.64 19.36
CA VAL A 173 -3.27 22.09 19.55
C VAL A 173 -4.64 22.51 20.10
N LEU A 174 -5.74 21.94 19.60
CA LEU A 174 -7.10 22.15 20.15
C LEU A 174 -7.22 21.67 21.60
N ASP A 175 -6.59 20.57 21.99
CA ASP A 175 -6.60 20.06 23.36
C ASP A 175 -5.81 20.95 24.31
N VAL A 176 -4.67 21.51 23.87
CA VAL A 176 -3.95 22.55 24.62
C VAL A 176 -4.78 23.84 24.72
N LEU A 177 -5.51 24.22 23.66
CA LEU A 177 -6.44 25.36 23.67
C LEU A 177 -7.65 25.19 24.62
N LEU A 178 -7.89 24.00 25.14
CA LEU A 178 -8.90 23.72 26.18
C LEU A 178 -8.36 23.82 27.62
N LEU A 179 -7.04 24.00 27.81
CA LEU A 179 -6.40 24.18 29.12
C LEU A 179 -6.63 25.59 29.69
N GLU A 180 -6.36 25.80 30.98
CA GLU A 180 -6.66 27.07 31.67
C GLU A 180 -5.90 28.29 31.12
N GLN A 181 -4.74 28.11 30.49
CA GLN A 181 -3.99 29.20 29.83
C GLN A 181 -4.08 29.16 28.29
N GLY A 182 -4.62 28.09 27.73
CA GLY A 182 -5.05 28.00 26.32
C GLY A 182 -3.95 28.30 25.32
N VAL A 183 -4.05 29.45 24.63
CA VAL A 183 -3.04 29.86 23.62
C VAL A 183 -1.68 30.18 24.26
N GLU A 184 -1.65 30.63 25.51
CA GLU A 184 -0.39 30.98 26.19
C GLU A 184 0.48 29.74 26.45
N ASP A 185 -0.11 28.56 26.62
CA ASP A 185 0.60 27.27 26.75
C ASP A 185 1.20 26.78 25.41
N LEU A 186 0.90 27.42 24.28
CA LEU A 186 1.48 27.13 22.96
C LEU A 186 2.68 28.04 22.61
N GLN A 187 2.85 29.17 23.31
CA GLN A 187 3.93 30.10 22.98
C GLN A 187 5.29 29.53 23.32
N GLY A 188 6.25 29.66 22.40
CA GLY A 188 7.59 29.08 22.56
C GLY A 188 7.70 27.60 22.19
N GLU A 189 6.58 26.93 21.90
CA GLU A 189 6.61 25.56 21.38
C GLU A 189 6.99 25.53 19.90
N MET A 190 7.67 24.44 19.51
CA MET A 190 8.06 24.23 18.11
C MET A 190 6.85 23.68 17.34
N MET A 191 6.34 24.50 16.43
CA MET A 191 5.10 24.24 15.70
C MET A 191 5.34 24.25 14.19
N ARG A 192 4.39 23.68 13.46
CA ARG A 192 4.40 23.54 12.00
C ARG A 192 3.10 24.06 11.42
N ILE A 193 3.20 24.84 10.35
CA ILE A 193 2.09 25.26 9.51
C ILE A 193 2.20 24.66 8.12
N GLU A 194 1.06 24.27 7.57
CA GLU A 194 0.95 23.73 6.21
C GLU A 194 -0.06 24.52 5.38
N GLY A 195 0.22 24.68 4.09
CA GLY A 195 -0.63 25.29 3.07
C GLY A 195 -1.45 24.25 2.30
N TRP A 196 -2.10 24.71 1.23
CA TRP A 196 -2.95 23.89 0.38
C TRP A 196 -2.15 23.01 -0.57
N ARG A 197 -2.85 22.07 -1.23
CA ARG A 197 -2.28 21.11 -2.18
C ARG A 197 -3.03 21.10 -3.50
N ASP A 198 -2.37 20.68 -4.56
CA ASP A 198 -2.95 20.42 -5.89
C ASP A 198 -2.58 19.01 -6.40
N GLU A 199 -2.64 18.78 -7.72
CA GLU A 199 -2.26 17.52 -8.37
C GLU A 199 -0.75 17.25 -8.38
N PHE A 200 0.09 18.28 -8.16
CA PHE A 200 1.54 18.17 -8.17
C PHE A 200 2.11 17.99 -6.76
N GLY A 201 1.54 18.69 -5.75
CA GLY A 201 1.91 18.51 -4.35
C GLY A 201 1.48 19.66 -3.43
N PRO A 202 2.24 19.91 -2.34
CA PRO A 202 2.12 21.12 -1.53
C PRO A 202 2.29 22.40 -2.36
N THR A 203 1.51 23.43 -2.04
CA THR A 203 1.53 24.72 -2.76
C THR A 203 1.82 25.87 -1.80
N ASP A 204 2.71 26.78 -2.21
CA ASP A 204 3.09 27.93 -1.39
C ASP A 204 2.03 29.04 -1.34
N GLY A 205 0.98 28.96 -2.14
CA GLY A 205 -0.05 29.99 -2.20
C GLY A 205 -1.29 29.60 -2.99
N VAL A 206 -2.35 30.39 -2.79
CA VAL A 206 -3.63 30.23 -3.47
C VAL A 206 -3.83 31.35 -4.47
N LYS A 207 -4.43 31.02 -5.63
CA LYS A 207 -4.71 31.98 -6.70
C LYS A 207 -5.98 31.59 -7.45
N PHE A 208 -7.06 32.32 -7.22
CA PHE A 208 -8.34 32.17 -7.91
C PHE A 208 -8.69 33.43 -8.69
N SER A 209 -9.45 33.26 -9.78
CA SER A 209 -10.01 34.35 -10.58
C SER A 209 -11.37 33.90 -11.09
N ASP A 210 -12.41 34.67 -10.77
CA ASP A 210 -13.80 34.29 -11.02
C ASP A 210 -14.40 34.91 -12.30
N SER A 211 -15.57 34.40 -12.69
CA SER A 211 -16.39 34.84 -13.83
C SER A 211 -16.77 36.33 -13.79
N THR A 212 -16.72 36.97 -12.61
CA THR A 212 -17.02 38.41 -12.40
C THR A 212 -15.78 39.30 -12.43
N GLY A 213 -14.58 38.72 -12.52
CA GLY A 213 -13.30 39.41 -12.46
C GLY A 213 -12.77 39.64 -11.03
N GLY A 214 -13.37 39.01 -10.02
CA GLY A 214 -12.84 38.97 -8.67
C GLY A 214 -11.63 38.02 -8.58
N THR A 215 -10.70 38.32 -7.67
CA THR A 215 -9.47 37.54 -7.49
C THR A 215 -9.17 37.32 -6.01
N LEU A 216 -8.78 36.10 -5.65
CA LEU A 216 -8.24 35.75 -4.33
C LEU A 216 -6.79 35.29 -4.54
N ILE A 217 -5.82 36.00 -3.97
CA ILE A 217 -4.39 35.67 -4.09
C ILE A 217 -3.71 35.88 -2.73
N GLN A 218 -3.02 34.86 -2.22
CA GLN A 218 -2.16 34.95 -1.04
C GLN A 218 -1.07 33.86 -1.10
N ASN A 219 0.13 34.17 -0.59
CA ASN A 219 1.21 33.20 -0.42
C ASN A 219 1.54 33.01 1.07
N LEU A 220 1.78 31.77 1.51
CA LEU A 220 2.03 31.42 2.90
C LEU A 220 3.34 31.98 3.42
N ALA A 221 4.36 32.16 2.57
CA ALA A 221 5.62 32.84 2.90
C ALA A 221 5.42 34.28 3.39
N GLU A 222 4.32 34.94 3.05
CA GLU A 222 3.96 36.27 3.54
C GLU A 222 3.31 36.21 4.94
N VAL A 223 2.74 35.06 5.32
CA VAL A 223 2.09 34.81 6.61
C VAL A 223 3.11 34.38 7.67
N VAL A 224 4.04 33.47 7.35
CA VAL A 224 4.94 32.83 8.32
C VAL A 224 5.73 33.83 9.20
N PRO A 225 6.30 34.92 8.66
CA PRO A 225 7.06 35.90 9.46
C PRO A 225 6.21 36.70 10.46
N LEU A 226 4.88 36.56 10.41
CA LEU A 226 3.94 37.18 11.36
C LEU A 226 3.58 36.24 12.53
N VAL A 227 4.07 34.99 12.49
CA VAL A 227 3.58 33.86 13.29
C VAL A 227 4.70 33.17 14.06
N PHE A 228 5.83 32.95 13.38
CA PHE A 228 6.95 32.17 13.88
C PHE A 228 8.21 33.02 14.06
N GLU A 229 8.91 32.78 15.17
CA GLU A 229 10.33 33.07 15.32
C GLU A 229 11.16 31.83 14.91
N ASP A 230 12.42 32.04 14.54
CA ASP A 230 13.35 30.98 14.07
C ASP A 230 12.78 30.06 12.97
N GLN A 231 11.94 30.63 12.09
CA GLN A 231 11.22 29.89 11.06
C GLN A 231 12.14 29.15 10.07
N ARG A 232 11.74 27.93 9.70
CA ARG A 232 12.38 27.11 8.65
C ARG A 232 11.32 26.66 7.64
N LYS A 233 11.55 26.96 6.35
CA LYS A 233 10.77 26.39 5.24
C LYS A 233 11.29 24.97 4.96
N TRP A 234 10.38 24.00 4.91
CA TRP A 234 10.67 22.60 4.59
C TRP A 234 10.33 22.24 3.15
N ASP A 235 9.24 22.81 2.63
CA ASP A 235 8.69 22.54 1.30
C ASP A 235 7.85 23.76 0.88
N GLU A 236 7.34 23.78 -0.35
CA GLU A 236 6.29 24.73 -0.71
C GLU A 236 5.09 24.59 0.23
N GLY A 237 4.62 25.73 0.76
CA GLY A 237 3.53 25.75 1.73
C GLY A 237 3.83 25.09 3.08
N ARG A 238 5.07 24.70 3.40
CA ARG A 238 5.37 24.02 4.68
C ARG A 238 6.49 24.68 5.45
N TYR A 239 6.18 25.10 6.66
CA TYR A 239 7.08 25.84 7.53
C TYR A 239 6.97 25.33 8.96
N GLU A 240 8.09 25.20 9.63
CA GLU A 240 8.12 25.14 11.09
C GLU A 240 8.69 26.44 11.67
N GLY A 241 8.52 26.60 12.97
CA GLY A 241 9.18 27.62 13.76
C GLY A 241 8.66 27.61 15.19
N THR A 242 9.25 28.47 16.01
CA THR A 242 8.81 28.68 17.39
C THR A 242 7.56 29.56 17.36
N LEU A 243 6.44 29.11 17.94
CA LEU A 243 5.21 29.91 17.94
C LEU A 243 5.40 31.21 18.75
N ALA A 244 5.36 32.35 18.06
CA ALA A 244 5.54 33.67 18.66
C ALA A 244 4.22 34.45 18.83
N THR A 245 3.21 34.18 18.00
CA THR A 245 1.90 34.85 18.07
C THR A 245 0.92 34.18 19.04
N THR A 246 0.01 34.97 19.64
CA THR A 246 -1.18 34.47 20.34
C THR A 246 -2.48 34.64 19.55
N ASP A 247 -2.46 35.27 18.37
CA ASP A 247 -3.67 35.44 17.54
C ASP A 247 -3.82 34.29 16.53
N LEU A 248 -4.09 33.10 17.07
CA LEU A 248 -4.32 31.91 16.25
C LEU A 248 -5.61 31.98 15.43
N LEU A 249 -6.60 32.81 15.83
CA LEU A 249 -7.82 32.99 15.05
C LEU A 249 -7.56 33.79 13.76
N ALA A 250 -6.81 34.89 13.85
CA ALA A 250 -6.39 35.64 12.66
C ALA A 250 -5.44 34.81 11.77
N LEU A 251 -4.62 33.93 12.37
CA LEU A 251 -3.79 32.98 11.64
C LEU A 251 -4.62 31.97 10.84
N MET A 252 -5.53 31.23 11.48
CA MET A 252 -6.33 30.22 10.78
C MET A 252 -7.28 30.80 9.74
N ALA A 253 -7.56 32.11 9.80
CA ALA A 253 -8.34 32.83 8.80
C ALA A 253 -7.56 33.17 7.51
N GLN A 254 -6.25 32.92 7.43
CA GLN A 254 -5.44 33.27 6.24
C GLN A 254 -5.68 32.30 5.06
N PRO A 255 -6.19 32.77 3.90
CA PRO A 255 -6.46 31.95 2.72
C PRO A 255 -5.39 30.94 2.28
N SER A 256 -4.09 31.24 2.42
CA SER A 256 -3.01 30.32 2.02
C SER A 256 -2.69 29.23 3.04
N LEU A 257 -3.16 29.36 4.29
CA LEU A 257 -2.94 28.38 5.36
C LEU A 257 -4.02 27.29 5.32
N ARG A 258 -3.62 26.04 5.47
CA ARG A 258 -4.48 24.84 5.61
C ARG A 258 -4.50 24.34 7.05
N SER A 259 -3.35 24.18 7.71
CA SER A 259 -3.29 23.63 9.07
C SER A 259 -2.16 24.14 9.97
N LEU A 260 -2.33 23.95 11.29
CA LEU A 260 -1.37 24.28 12.37
C LEU A 260 -1.26 23.10 13.35
N GLN A 261 -0.04 22.62 13.63
CA GLN A 261 0.25 21.45 14.47
C GLN A 261 1.60 21.56 15.23
N PHE A 262 1.90 20.62 16.15
CA PHE A 262 3.22 20.53 16.82
C PHE A 262 4.30 19.83 15.95
N ASN A 263 5.58 19.92 16.34
CA ASN A 263 6.69 19.24 15.66
C ASN A 263 7.04 17.85 16.32
N PRO A 264 7.31 16.77 15.57
CA PRO A 264 7.40 15.39 16.13
C PRO A 264 8.84 14.76 16.19
N SER A 265 9.07 13.66 16.97
CA SER A 265 10.41 13.10 17.35
C SER A 265 10.51 11.55 17.57
N PHE A 266 11.50 10.77 17.03
CA PHE A 266 11.44 9.26 16.86
C PHE A 266 12.75 8.40 17.13
N THR A 267 12.72 7.03 17.18
CA THR A 267 13.89 6.04 17.38
C THR A 267 13.63 4.49 17.06
N VAL A 268 14.63 3.54 17.30
CA VAL A 268 14.79 2.00 17.36
C VAL A 268 15.62 1.09 16.30
N TYR A 269 16.20 -0.12 16.65
CA TYR A 269 17.24 -0.97 15.91
C TYR A 269 17.12 -2.60 15.81
N ASN A 270 17.50 -3.37 14.71
CA ASN A 270 17.22 -4.83 14.30
C ASN A 270 18.21 -5.84 13.52
N ASN A 271 18.04 -7.21 13.48
CA ASN A 271 18.35 -8.13 12.32
C ASN A 271 17.80 -9.60 12.28
N ASN A 272 17.65 -10.37 13.38
CA ASN A 272 17.83 -11.87 13.44
C ASN A 272 16.89 -12.79 12.60
N ALA A 273 16.02 -12.16 11.87
CA ALA A 273 14.69 -12.55 11.45
C ALA A 273 14.57 -13.50 10.27
N ARG A 274 15.66 -13.67 9.50
CA ARG A 274 15.66 -14.42 8.24
C ARG A 274 15.05 -15.81 8.39
N SER A 275 15.33 -16.47 9.52
CA SER A 275 14.76 -17.77 9.90
C SER A 275 13.24 -17.73 10.11
N HIS A 276 12.74 -16.73 10.85
CA HIS A 276 11.31 -16.57 11.15
C HIS A 276 10.49 -16.29 9.89
N MET A 277 10.99 -15.41 9.02
CA MET A 277 10.35 -15.04 7.77
C MET A 277 10.61 -16.02 6.62
N ARG A 278 11.31 -17.13 6.88
CA ARG A 278 11.67 -18.18 5.90
C ARG A 278 12.52 -17.68 4.71
N THR A 279 13.20 -16.54 4.81
CA THR A 279 13.92 -15.97 3.65
C THR A 279 15.13 -16.82 3.25
N THR A 280 15.84 -17.40 4.22
CA THR A 280 16.94 -18.36 3.97
C THR A 280 16.50 -19.61 3.21
N GLU A 281 15.23 -20.03 3.31
CA GLU A 281 14.70 -21.17 2.55
C GLU A 281 14.41 -20.81 1.09
N MET A 282 14.17 -19.52 0.80
CA MET A 282 13.87 -19.03 -0.54
C MET A 282 15.12 -18.66 -1.33
N THR A 283 16.21 -18.27 -0.66
CA THR A 283 17.44 -17.79 -1.31
C THR A 283 18.01 -18.70 -2.38
N SER A 284 17.86 -20.02 -2.28
CA SER A 284 18.30 -20.97 -3.34
C SER A 284 17.18 -21.94 -3.74
N TYR A 285 15.92 -21.52 -3.61
CA TYR A 285 14.78 -22.36 -3.96
C TYR A 285 14.48 -22.39 -5.47
N PHE A 286 14.76 -21.29 -6.16
CA PHE A 286 14.53 -21.14 -7.59
C PHE A 286 15.82 -21.37 -8.39
N THR A 287 15.76 -21.16 -9.72
CA THR A 287 16.91 -21.35 -10.62
C THR A 287 17.91 -20.19 -10.58
N THR A 288 17.45 -19.01 -10.20
CA THR A 288 18.26 -17.89 -9.72
C THR A 288 18.17 -17.86 -8.19
N ASP A 289 19.22 -17.34 -7.56
CA ASP A 289 19.15 -17.08 -6.12
C ASP A 289 18.22 -15.88 -5.85
N LEU A 290 17.63 -15.83 -4.66
CA LEU A 290 16.85 -14.68 -4.17
C LEU A 290 17.53 -14.10 -2.95
N ASP A 291 18.20 -12.97 -3.13
CA ASP A 291 18.96 -12.27 -2.09
C ASP A 291 18.90 -10.74 -2.25
N GLY A 292 17.96 -10.24 -3.07
CA GLY A 292 17.76 -8.83 -3.37
C GLY A 292 18.66 -8.31 -4.49
N SER A 293 19.35 -9.17 -5.22
CA SER A 293 20.17 -8.79 -6.36
C SER A 293 19.37 -7.95 -7.38
N GLY A 294 20.01 -6.91 -7.93
CA GLY A 294 19.37 -5.96 -8.84
C GLY A 294 18.29 -5.04 -8.22
N GLN A 295 17.98 -5.17 -6.92
CA GLN A 295 17.02 -4.32 -6.23
C GLN A 295 17.72 -3.19 -5.46
N ILE A 296 17.26 -1.95 -5.66
CA ILE A 296 17.66 -0.79 -4.85
C ILE A 296 16.61 -0.56 -3.76
N VAL A 297 17.03 -0.63 -2.50
CA VAL A 297 16.21 -0.30 -1.32
C VAL A 297 16.65 1.04 -0.75
N ALA A 298 15.69 1.95 -0.61
CA ALA A 298 15.89 3.21 0.08
C ALA A 298 15.61 3.09 1.58
N VAL A 299 16.50 3.67 2.39
CA VAL A 299 16.39 3.73 3.84
C VAL A 299 16.53 5.19 4.26
N ALA A 300 15.49 5.74 4.89
CA ALA A 300 15.47 7.10 5.42
C ALA A 300 15.49 7.03 6.95
N ASP A 301 16.61 7.41 7.55
CA ASP A 301 16.96 7.08 8.93
C ASP A 301 18.12 7.96 9.46
N SER A 302 18.64 7.75 10.67
CA SER A 302 19.53 8.71 11.37
C SER A 302 20.76 9.10 10.55
N GLY A 303 21.58 8.12 10.21
CA GLY A 303 22.86 8.25 9.53
C GLY A 303 23.37 6.88 9.12
N LEU A 304 24.52 6.85 8.45
CA LEU A 304 25.15 5.63 7.97
C LEU A 304 26.66 5.64 8.23
N ASP A 305 27.12 4.72 9.07
CA ASP A 305 28.51 4.24 9.12
C ASP A 305 28.78 3.44 7.84
N GLU A 306 29.04 4.17 6.75
CA GLU A 306 29.18 3.64 5.39
C GLU A 306 30.40 2.70 5.27
N ASP A 307 31.48 2.96 6.02
CA ASP A 307 32.71 2.15 6.02
C ASP A 307 32.74 1.03 7.07
N HIS A 308 31.61 0.76 7.74
CA HIS A 308 31.39 -0.40 8.62
C HIS A 308 31.89 -1.73 8.04
N GLY A 309 31.66 -1.91 6.73
CA GLY A 309 32.19 -3.00 5.92
C GLY A 309 31.19 -4.10 5.56
N ASP A 310 30.05 -4.22 6.25
CA ASP A 310 28.93 -5.12 5.86
C ASP A 310 28.12 -4.59 4.65
N PHE A 311 28.40 -3.36 4.19
CA PHE A 311 27.80 -2.75 2.98
C PHE A 311 28.67 -2.90 1.72
N GLY A 312 29.97 -3.18 1.88
CA GLY A 312 30.92 -3.28 0.76
C GLY A 312 30.90 -2.06 -0.17
N THR A 313 30.50 -2.27 -1.42
CA THR A 313 30.32 -1.21 -2.43
C THR A 313 28.85 -1.02 -2.84
N ARG A 314 27.91 -1.55 -2.06
CA ARG A 314 26.47 -1.59 -2.41
C ARG A 314 25.72 -0.33 -1.97
N VAL A 315 26.39 0.65 -1.37
CA VAL A 315 25.83 1.98 -1.13
C VAL A 315 25.89 2.80 -2.42
N VAL A 316 24.76 2.88 -3.14
CA VAL A 316 24.64 3.61 -4.42
C VAL A 316 24.35 5.10 -4.23
N GLY A 317 23.91 5.50 -3.04
CA GLY A 317 23.84 6.88 -2.62
C GLY A 317 23.76 6.98 -1.10
N ASN A 318 24.46 7.97 -0.53
CA ASN A 318 24.38 8.34 0.87
C ASN A 318 24.16 9.85 0.93
N ASN A 319 22.96 10.28 1.34
CA ASN A 319 22.49 11.64 1.10
C ASN A 319 22.06 12.31 2.41
N ASP A 320 22.65 13.47 2.72
CA ASP A 320 22.16 14.37 3.75
C ASP A 320 20.87 15.02 3.23
N VAL A 321 19.73 14.62 3.80
CA VAL A 321 18.40 15.14 3.40
C VAL A 321 17.90 16.26 4.32
N ILE A 322 18.67 16.62 5.35
CA ILE A 322 18.34 17.68 6.31
C ILE A 322 19.26 18.91 6.17
N GLY A 323 20.35 18.81 5.43
CA GLY A 323 21.25 19.90 5.04
C GLY A 323 22.20 20.35 6.15
N ASP A 324 22.62 19.46 7.05
CA ASP A 324 23.53 19.77 8.15
C ASP A 324 25.03 19.58 7.80
N GLY A 325 25.31 18.95 6.66
CA GLY A 325 26.65 18.72 6.12
C GLY A 325 27.23 17.33 6.43
N SER A 326 26.44 16.40 6.99
CA SER A 326 26.87 15.04 7.27
C SER A 326 25.85 13.96 6.94
N THR A 327 26.35 12.74 6.72
CA THR A 327 25.55 11.51 6.60
C THR A 327 25.95 10.44 7.61
N ALA A 328 26.85 10.79 8.52
CA ALA A 328 27.38 9.96 9.58
C ALA A 328 26.31 9.64 10.65
N ASP A 329 26.55 8.59 11.44
CA ASP A 329 25.58 8.05 12.41
C ASP A 329 26.07 8.25 13.85
N LYS A 330 26.37 9.50 14.23
CA LYS A 330 27.17 9.82 15.42
C LYS A 330 26.44 9.74 16.75
N HIS A 331 25.12 9.91 16.80
CA HIS A 331 24.40 9.82 18.07
C HIS A 331 23.80 8.44 18.23
N SER A 332 22.71 8.14 17.54
CA SER A 332 21.95 6.92 17.82
C SER A 332 22.64 5.66 17.30
N GLY A 333 23.19 5.66 16.09
CA GLY A 333 23.66 4.45 15.39
C GLY A 333 22.54 3.70 14.67
N HIS A 334 21.39 4.35 14.45
CA HIS A 334 20.11 3.73 14.10
C HIS A 334 20.03 3.33 12.63
N GLY A 335 20.31 4.27 11.73
CA GLY A 335 20.26 4.07 10.29
C GLY A 335 21.28 3.06 9.79
N THR A 336 22.46 2.98 10.41
CA THR A 336 23.45 1.92 10.15
C THR A 336 22.87 0.54 10.42
N HIS A 337 22.22 0.40 11.58
CA HIS A 337 21.69 -0.86 12.06
C HIS A 337 20.48 -1.31 11.23
N VAL A 338 19.56 -0.38 10.97
CA VAL A 338 18.40 -0.53 10.09
C VAL A 338 18.83 -0.86 8.66
N SER A 339 19.87 -0.22 8.12
CA SER A 339 20.36 -0.52 6.76
C SER A 339 20.99 -1.90 6.66
N CYS A 340 21.85 -2.27 7.61
CA CYS A 340 22.42 -3.62 7.65
C CYS A 340 21.37 -4.70 7.88
N THR A 341 20.25 -4.37 8.52
CA THR A 341 19.10 -5.28 8.62
C THR A 341 18.54 -5.63 7.26
N VAL A 342 18.35 -4.62 6.40
CA VAL A 342 17.81 -4.81 5.06
C VAL A 342 18.81 -5.67 4.28
N LEU A 343 20.07 -5.23 4.22
CA LEU A 343 21.02 -5.67 3.19
C LEU A 343 22.49 -5.83 3.61
N GLY A 344 22.81 -5.81 4.91
CA GLY A 344 24.18 -6.10 5.36
C GLY A 344 24.59 -7.53 4.98
N ASP A 345 25.78 -7.76 4.43
CA ASP A 345 26.22 -9.10 4.03
C ASP A 345 26.70 -9.97 5.22
N GLY A 346 26.90 -9.36 6.40
CA GLY A 346 27.37 -10.04 7.59
C GLY A 346 28.87 -10.34 7.60
N ALA A 347 29.68 -9.77 6.70
CA ALA A 347 31.11 -10.07 6.57
C ALA A 347 31.91 -9.85 7.87
N GLN A 348 31.54 -8.88 8.71
CA GLN A 348 32.27 -8.56 9.94
C GLN A 348 31.98 -9.52 11.12
N GLY A 349 30.99 -10.42 11.03
CA GLY A 349 30.63 -11.28 12.16
C GLY A 349 29.43 -12.22 12.04
N GLY A 350 28.91 -12.46 10.83
CA GLY A 350 27.88 -13.47 10.55
C GLY A 350 26.44 -13.02 10.82
N TYR A 351 26.18 -11.71 10.83
CA TYR A 351 24.89 -11.11 11.17
C TYR A 351 24.22 -10.43 9.96
N ALA A 352 24.22 -11.12 8.83
CA ALA A 352 23.67 -10.65 7.56
C ALA A 352 22.18 -10.27 7.65
N GLY A 353 21.81 -9.21 6.92
CA GLY A 353 20.46 -8.75 6.64
C GLY A 353 19.67 -9.69 5.73
N VAL A 354 18.44 -9.30 5.45
CA VAL A 354 17.45 -10.15 4.76
C VAL A 354 17.76 -10.34 3.28
N ALA A 355 18.11 -9.25 2.59
CA ALA A 355 18.40 -9.14 1.16
C ALA A 355 19.86 -8.69 0.96
N PRO A 356 20.86 -9.55 1.24
CA PRO A 356 22.26 -9.17 1.37
C PRO A 356 22.97 -8.75 0.07
N GLU A 357 22.39 -8.97 -1.11
CA GLU A 357 22.96 -8.51 -2.39
C GLU A 357 22.23 -7.28 -2.96
N ALA A 358 21.23 -6.75 -2.24
CA ALA A 358 20.57 -5.50 -2.60
C ALA A 358 21.49 -4.29 -2.45
N GLU A 359 21.17 -3.24 -3.22
CA GLU A 359 21.83 -1.94 -3.19
C GLU A 359 21.08 -0.95 -2.26
N LEU A 360 21.82 -0.09 -1.59
CA LEU A 360 21.34 0.87 -0.59
C LEU A 360 21.34 2.29 -1.15
N TYR A 361 20.18 2.94 -1.11
CA TYR A 361 20.06 4.39 -1.23
C TYR A 361 19.70 5.00 0.13
N PHE A 362 20.69 5.51 0.84
CA PHE A 362 20.53 6.04 2.18
C PHE A 362 20.21 7.54 2.20
N GLN A 363 19.34 7.94 3.13
CA GLN A 363 18.90 9.31 3.38
C GLN A 363 19.02 9.62 4.88
N ALA A 364 20.02 10.44 5.25
CA ALA A 364 20.36 10.77 6.63
C ALA A 364 19.50 11.90 7.20
N MET A 365 18.88 11.63 8.35
CA MET A 365 17.81 12.42 8.97
C MET A 365 18.13 12.89 10.41
N GLU A 366 19.16 12.34 11.07
CA GLU A 366 19.60 12.79 12.39
C GLU A 366 20.58 13.94 12.24
N ASN A 367 20.30 15.06 12.91
CA ASN A 367 21.18 16.21 12.90
C ASN A 367 22.40 15.95 13.78
N ASP A 368 23.54 15.75 13.13
CA ASP A 368 24.82 15.32 13.67
C ASP A 368 25.41 16.31 14.69
N ASN A 369 24.94 17.56 14.66
CA ASN A 369 25.33 18.62 15.59
C ASN A 369 24.49 18.65 16.88
N THR A 370 23.34 17.98 16.92
CA THR A 370 22.36 18.08 18.02
C THR A 370 21.81 16.74 18.52
N GLY A 371 21.90 15.66 17.73
CA GLY A 371 21.22 14.38 17.97
C GLY A 371 19.72 14.40 17.68
N ASN A 372 19.20 15.47 17.09
CA ASN A 372 17.77 15.59 16.79
C ASN A 372 17.43 14.88 15.47
N PHE A 373 16.56 13.88 15.52
CA PHE A 373 15.97 13.28 14.33
C PHE A 373 14.99 14.26 13.65
N GLN A 374 15.18 14.54 12.37
CA GLN A 374 14.42 15.52 11.59
C GLN A 374 13.83 14.87 10.33
N SER A 375 12.52 14.96 10.14
CA SER A 375 11.89 14.54 8.89
C SER A 375 11.70 15.71 7.92
N PRO A 376 12.37 15.73 6.76
CA PRO A 376 12.00 16.59 5.65
C PRO A 376 10.66 16.14 5.03
N SER A 377 10.22 16.79 3.95
CA SER A 377 8.99 16.41 3.25
C SER A 377 9.06 14.96 2.75
N LEU A 378 8.06 14.15 3.12
CA LEU A 378 7.93 12.76 2.64
C LEU A 378 7.83 12.69 1.12
N ASN A 379 7.23 13.71 0.49
CA ASN A 379 7.21 13.88 -0.95
C ASN A 379 8.64 13.92 -1.53
N TYR A 380 9.52 14.73 -0.93
CA TYR A 380 10.92 14.83 -1.33
C TYR A 380 11.70 13.51 -1.10
N LEU A 381 11.54 12.87 0.07
CA LEU A 381 12.21 11.60 0.38
C LEU A 381 11.89 10.52 -0.66
N LEU A 382 10.59 10.26 -0.87
CA LEU A 382 10.10 9.25 -1.80
C LEU A 382 10.50 9.57 -3.24
N ASN A 383 10.34 10.82 -3.70
CA ASN A 383 10.71 11.21 -5.07
C ASN A 383 12.22 11.09 -5.32
N SER A 384 13.04 11.47 -4.34
CA SER A 384 14.51 11.41 -4.41
C SER A 384 14.98 9.96 -4.54
N ALA A 385 14.50 9.08 -3.65
CA ALA A 385 14.73 7.64 -3.70
C ALA A 385 14.26 7.01 -5.02
N TYR A 386 13.04 7.32 -5.47
CA TYR A 386 12.49 6.78 -6.71
C TYR A 386 13.29 7.20 -7.95
N SER A 387 13.74 8.47 -7.96
CA SER A 387 14.57 9.02 -9.04
C SER A 387 15.98 8.44 -9.07
N ALA A 388 16.49 7.98 -7.93
CA ALA A 388 17.72 7.21 -7.81
C ALA A 388 17.57 5.71 -8.18
N GLY A 389 16.36 5.28 -8.55
CA GLY A 389 16.07 3.89 -8.96
C GLY A 389 15.52 3.00 -7.85
N ALA A 390 15.37 3.49 -6.62
CA ALA A 390 14.78 2.71 -5.54
C ALA A 390 13.30 2.37 -5.82
N ARG A 391 12.90 1.15 -5.47
CA ARG A 391 11.51 0.66 -5.63
C ARG A 391 10.93 0.03 -4.35
N THR A 392 11.75 -0.06 -3.32
CA THR A 392 11.33 -0.31 -1.94
C THR A 392 11.88 0.83 -1.08
N HIS A 393 11.04 1.42 -0.24
CA HIS A 393 11.41 2.48 0.69
C HIS A 393 10.98 2.10 2.10
N THR A 394 11.91 2.03 3.04
CA THR A 394 11.63 1.65 4.43
C THR A 394 11.92 2.78 5.39
N ASN A 395 11.01 2.99 6.33
CA ASN A 395 11.01 4.12 7.26
C ASN A 395 10.79 3.57 8.67
N SER A 396 11.86 3.59 9.46
CA SER A 396 11.91 2.91 10.76
C SER A 396 11.56 3.87 11.91
N TRP A 397 10.65 4.80 11.64
CA TRP A 397 10.28 5.93 12.48
C TRP A 397 8.81 6.33 12.25
N GLY A 398 8.23 7.08 13.18
CA GLY A 398 6.81 7.47 13.18
C GLY A 398 6.42 8.05 14.55
N SER A 399 5.28 8.75 14.61
CA SER A 399 4.97 9.68 15.70
C SER A 399 4.99 9.07 17.09
N SER A 400 5.84 9.64 17.97
CA SER A 400 5.84 9.36 19.40
C SER A 400 4.82 10.21 20.16
N GLN A 401 4.12 11.13 19.51
CA GLN A 401 3.10 11.94 20.16
C GLN A 401 1.84 11.08 20.33
N THR A 402 1.38 10.91 21.57
CA THR A 402 0.13 10.17 21.86
C THR A 402 -1.09 10.81 21.18
N SER A 403 -1.01 12.09 20.80
CA SER A 403 -2.03 12.78 20.01
C SER A 403 -2.14 12.33 18.56
N ASP A 404 -1.11 11.68 18.02
CA ASP A 404 -1.02 11.23 16.61
C ASP A 404 -1.25 9.72 16.47
N HIS A 405 -1.39 9.02 17.60
CA HIS A 405 -1.76 7.60 17.64
C HIS A 405 -3.12 7.41 16.96
N GLY A 406 -3.21 6.42 16.07
CA GLY A 406 -4.39 6.10 15.27
C GLY A 406 -4.68 7.07 14.12
N LYS A 407 -4.13 8.30 14.13
CA LYS A 407 -4.54 9.39 13.22
C LYS A 407 -3.96 9.35 11.83
N TYR A 408 -4.76 9.84 10.89
CA TYR A 408 -4.33 10.15 9.54
C TYR A 408 -3.84 11.62 9.47
N THR A 409 -2.54 11.81 9.59
CA THR A 409 -1.91 13.15 9.56
C THR A 409 -1.50 13.54 8.14
N SER A 410 -1.05 14.79 7.94
CA SER A 410 -0.51 15.27 6.66
C SER A 410 0.66 14.43 6.12
N SER A 411 1.36 13.72 7.02
CA SER A 411 2.42 12.77 6.67
C SER A 411 1.88 11.48 6.07
N ALA A 412 0.74 10.98 6.58
CA ALA A 412 0.06 9.81 6.01
C ALA A 412 -0.54 10.13 4.62
N GLU A 413 -1.10 11.34 4.48
CA GLU A 413 -1.59 11.91 3.22
C GLU A 413 -0.49 11.97 2.14
N ASP A 414 0.73 12.41 2.49
CA ASP A 414 1.86 12.41 1.55
C ASP A 414 2.23 11.01 1.05
N ILE A 415 2.19 9.99 1.93
CA ILE A 415 2.50 8.63 1.52
C ILE A 415 1.43 8.09 0.58
N ASP A 416 0.15 8.27 0.91
CA ASP A 416 -0.95 7.75 0.09
C ASP A 416 -0.96 8.40 -1.30
N ASP A 417 -0.76 9.72 -1.36
CA ASP A 417 -0.62 10.48 -2.60
C ASP A 417 0.53 9.96 -3.49
N ARG A 418 1.74 9.84 -2.94
CA ARG A 418 2.90 9.39 -3.70
C ARG A 418 2.80 7.91 -4.09
N SER A 419 2.28 7.05 -3.21
CA SER A 419 2.10 5.63 -3.50
C SER A 419 1.06 5.41 -4.61
N ASN A 420 -0.10 6.07 -4.54
CA ASN A 420 -1.09 6.05 -5.61
C ASN A 420 -0.50 6.58 -6.92
N TYR A 421 0.27 7.67 -6.88
CA TYR A 421 0.93 8.25 -8.05
C TYR A 421 1.91 7.28 -8.73
N TYR A 422 2.70 6.52 -7.96
CA TYR A 422 3.65 5.55 -8.52
C TYR A 422 3.00 4.23 -8.99
N ASP A 423 1.95 3.75 -8.32
CA ASP A 423 1.27 2.50 -8.68
C ASP A 423 0.34 2.61 -9.91
N ARG A 424 0.17 3.82 -10.49
CA ARG A 424 -0.50 4.03 -11.79
C ARG A 424 0.36 3.50 -12.95
N TYR A 425 0.46 2.18 -13.08
CA TYR A 425 1.27 1.48 -14.09
C TYR A 425 1.04 1.99 -15.53
N TYR A 426 -0.21 2.36 -15.87
CA TYR A 426 -0.60 2.84 -17.19
C TYR A 426 0.06 4.17 -17.59
N ASN A 427 0.66 4.89 -16.64
CA ASN A 427 1.47 6.09 -16.89
C ASN A 427 2.96 5.78 -17.15
N GLY A 428 3.32 4.50 -17.40
CA GLY A 428 4.71 4.09 -17.64
C GLY A 428 5.59 4.16 -16.38
N ARG A 429 5.00 3.90 -15.22
CA ARG A 429 5.65 3.95 -13.91
C ARG A 429 5.86 2.55 -13.36
N ASP A 430 6.95 2.38 -12.62
CA ASP A 430 7.13 1.24 -11.72
C ASP A 430 6.47 1.57 -10.38
N GLY A 431 5.89 0.56 -9.71
CA GLY A 431 5.38 0.73 -8.36
C GLY A 431 6.47 1.03 -7.33
N LEU A 432 6.07 1.67 -6.23
CA LEU A 432 6.94 1.96 -5.09
C LEU A 432 6.37 1.31 -3.83
N THR A 433 7.05 0.30 -3.30
CA THR A 433 6.64 -0.34 -2.04
C THR A 433 7.14 0.49 -0.86
N ILE A 434 6.23 1.01 -0.04
CA ILE A 434 6.56 1.87 1.10
C ILE A 434 6.22 1.18 2.40
N LEU A 435 7.21 1.04 3.29
CA LEU A 435 7.06 0.40 4.60
C LEU A 435 7.30 1.39 5.74
N PHE A 436 6.51 1.27 6.81
CA PHE A 436 6.62 2.07 8.02
C PHE A 436 6.52 1.24 9.30
N ALA A 437 7.26 1.64 10.32
CA ALA A 437 7.15 1.09 11.67
C ALA A 437 5.82 1.46 12.31
N ALA A 438 5.10 0.49 12.88
CA ALA A 438 3.81 0.74 13.49
C ALA A 438 3.86 1.65 14.74
N GLY A 439 5.02 1.84 15.37
CA GLY A 439 5.19 2.53 16.65
C GLY A 439 5.54 1.58 17.81
N ASN A 440 5.96 2.13 18.95
CA ASN A 440 6.46 1.34 20.09
C ASN A 440 5.64 1.55 21.38
N ASP A 441 4.38 1.97 21.24
CA ASP A 441 3.50 2.42 22.32
C ASP A 441 2.46 1.37 22.75
N GLY A 442 2.67 0.10 22.37
CA GLY A 442 1.91 -1.03 22.87
C GLY A 442 2.03 -1.21 24.40
N PRO A 443 1.12 -1.97 25.04
CA PRO A 443 0.23 -2.95 24.43
C PRO A 443 -1.22 -2.46 24.24
N ASN A 444 -1.48 -1.16 24.35
CA ASN A 444 -2.84 -0.63 24.20
C ASN A 444 -3.27 -0.61 22.72
N THR A 445 -4.57 -0.72 22.49
CA THR A 445 -5.22 -0.53 21.17
C THR A 445 -5.19 0.95 20.76
N GLY A 446 -5.25 1.25 19.47
CA GLY A 446 -5.26 2.60 18.92
C GLY A 446 -3.93 3.33 19.08
N THR A 447 -2.79 2.62 19.02
CA THR A 447 -1.44 3.15 19.30
C THR A 447 -0.53 3.22 18.07
N VAL A 448 -1.06 2.98 16.86
CA VAL A 448 -0.27 3.05 15.62
C VAL A 448 0.09 4.49 15.31
N GLY A 449 1.38 4.81 15.21
CA GLY A 449 1.84 6.18 14.92
C GLY A 449 1.82 6.50 13.42
N ALA A 450 1.41 7.72 13.05
CA ALA A 450 1.61 8.22 11.68
C ALA A 450 3.11 8.38 11.36
N PRO A 451 3.61 8.07 10.14
CA PRO A 451 2.85 7.82 8.91
C PRO A 451 2.37 6.37 8.69
N ALA A 452 2.58 5.43 9.62
CA ALA A 452 2.15 4.02 9.43
C ALA A 452 0.62 3.85 9.31
N THR A 453 -0.13 4.85 9.78
CA THR A 453 -1.58 5.00 9.61
C THR A 453 -2.03 5.29 8.17
N ALA A 454 -1.11 5.59 7.24
CA ALA A 454 -1.38 5.71 5.80
C ALA A 454 -1.97 4.41 5.22
N LYS A 455 -2.92 4.51 4.28
CA LYS A 455 -3.61 3.36 3.68
C LYS A 455 -2.66 2.52 2.81
N ASN A 456 -1.81 3.19 2.04
CA ASN A 456 -1.03 2.60 0.96
C ASN A 456 0.33 2.06 1.44
N THR A 457 0.68 2.26 2.71
CA THR A 457 1.86 1.64 3.33
C THR A 457 1.66 0.16 3.66
N ILE A 458 2.77 -0.56 3.79
CA ILE A 458 2.87 -1.74 4.64
C ILE A 458 3.35 -1.28 6.02
N ALA A 459 2.42 -1.16 6.98
CA ALA A 459 2.74 -0.89 8.37
C ALA A 459 3.15 -2.18 9.09
N VAL A 460 4.23 -2.14 9.86
CA VAL A 460 4.84 -3.36 10.40
C VAL A 460 4.97 -3.32 11.93
N GLY A 461 4.30 -4.25 12.61
CA GLY A 461 4.43 -4.48 14.05
C GLY A 461 5.50 -5.54 14.37
N ASN A 462 5.95 -5.65 15.62
CA ASN A 462 7.08 -6.51 15.99
C ASN A 462 6.73 -7.72 16.87
N HIS A 463 7.27 -8.88 16.50
CA HIS A 463 7.27 -10.07 17.35
C HIS A 463 8.67 -10.46 17.84
N GLN A 464 8.71 -11.36 18.84
CA GLN A 464 9.95 -11.80 19.45
C GLN A 464 10.83 -12.57 18.45
N ASN A 465 12.11 -12.18 18.35
CA ASN A 465 13.04 -12.75 17.37
C ASN A 465 14.14 -13.61 18.03
N ARG A 466 14.63 -13.23 19.22
CA ARG A 466 15.57 -14.05 20.03
C ARG A 466 15.08 -14.30 21.46
N TYR A 467 15.86 -15.16 22.15
CA TYR A 467 15.67 -15.63 23.52
C TYR A 467 14.39 -16.43 23.74
N SER A 468 14.34 -17.23 24.83
CA SER A 468 13.20 -18.10 25.15
C SER A 468 12.78 -19.09 24.05
N GLY A 469 13.69 -19.44 23.13
CA GLY A 469 13.38 -20.26 21.95
C GLY A 469 12.78 -19.47 20.77
N ALA A 470 12.73 -18.14 20.86
CA ALA A 470 12.08 -17.22 19.92
C ALA A 470 10.61 -17.61 19.66
N PRO A 471 9.75 -17.52 20.69
CA PRO A 471 8.34 -17.91 20.58
C PRO A 471 7.58 -17.02 19.59
N ASP A 472 6.54 -17.58 19.00
CA ASP A 472 5.53 -16.83 18.26
C ASP A 472 4.72 -15.98 19.25
N THR A 473 5.22 -14.78 19.56
CA THR A 473 4.61 -13.85 20.51
C THR A 473 4.97 -12.42 20.14
N ILE A 474 3.96 -11.55 20.07
CA ILE A 474 4.10 -10.12 19.78
C ILE A 474 4.88 -9.45 20.93
N MET A 475 5.82 -8.56 20.61
CA MET A 475 6.51 -7.79 21.64
C MET A 475 5.51 -6.86 22.33
N SER A 476 5.58 -6.73 23.65
CA SER A 476 4.57 -5.95 24.41
C SER A 476 4.48 -4.49 23.96
N GLY A 477 5.59 -3.91 23.53
CA GLY A 477 5.66 -2.55 23.00
C GLY A 477 5.20 -2.40 21.54
N SER A 478 4.89 -3.46 20.79
CA SER A 478 4.34 -3.29 19.43
C SER A 478 3.07 -2.47 19.51
N SER A 479 3.06 -1.30 18.86
CA SER A 479 1.83 -0.54 18.64
C SER A 479 0.80 -1.38 17.89
N ARG A 480 -0.48 -1.06 18.13
CA ARG A 480 -1.64 -1.87 17.75
C ARG A 480 -2.76 -1.00 17.24
N GLY A 481 -3.51 -1.53 16.30
CA GLY A 481 -4.68 -0.89 15.74
C GLY A 481 -5.88 -0.84 16.70
N PRO A 482 -7.06 -0.50 16.16
CA PRO A 482 -7.24 -0.02 14.79
C PRO A 482 -6.64 1.40 14.63
N THR A 483 -6.69 1.96 13.42
CA THR A 483 -6.61 3.43 13.27
C THR A 483 -7.88 4.09 13.82
N ASP A 484 -7.88 5.42 13.96
CA ASP A 484 -9.06 6.17 14.45
C ASP A 484 -10.30 5.97 13.57
N ASP A 485 -10.10 5.75 12.27
CA ASP A 485 -11.16 5.43 11.30
C ASP A 485 -11.50 3.94 11.21
N GLY A 486 -10.93 3.09 12.07
CA GLY A 486 -11.27 1.66 12.18
C GLY A 486 -10.50 0.73 11.24
N ARG A 487 -9.46 1.19 10.53
CA ARG A 487 -8.65 0.33 9.65
C ARG A 487 -7.73 -0.57 10.45
N ILE A 488 -7.51 -1.77 9.91
CA ILE A 488 -6.65 -2.80 10.48
C ILE A 488 -5.19 -2.40 10.25
N LYS A 489 -4.50 -2.05 11.34
CA LYS A 489 -3.06 -1.76 11.35
C LYS A 489 -2.42 -2.41 12.60
N PRO A 490 -1.16 -2.88 12.56
CA PRO A 490 -0.28 -3.00 11.38
C PRO A 490 -0.89 -3.91 10.30
N ASP A 491 -0.39 -3.85 9.06
CA ASP A 491 -0.84 -4.76 8.00
C ASP A 491 -0.31 -6.19 8.22
N VAL A 492 0.95 -6.28 8.67
CA VAL A 492 1.65 -7.53 8.98
C VAL A 492 2.60 -7.31 10.17
N ILE A 493 3.10 -8.40 10.74
CA ILE A 493 4.20 -8.36 11.71
C ILE A 493 5.45 -9.04 11.17
N ALA A 494 6.60 -8.57 11.63
CA ALA A 494 7.88 -9.19 11.35
C ALA A 494 8.75 -9.19 12.61
N PRO A 495 9.87 -9.92 12.62
CA PRO A 495 10.63 -10.09 13.85
C PRO A 495 11.28 -8.77 14.27
N GLY A 496 11.16 -8.37 15.54
CA GLY A 496 11.73 -7.11 16.01
C GLY A 496 12.09 -7.04 17.49
N GLY A 497 11.93 -8.14 18.23
CA GLY A 497 12.44 -8.27 19.60
C GLY A 497 13.80 -8.95 19.69
N TYR A 498 14.78 -8.29 20.32
CA TYR A 498 16.12 -8.78 20.64
C TYR A 498 17.01 -9.07 19.44
N VAL A 499 17.39 -8.01 18.75
CA VAL A 499 17.82 -8.10 17.37
C VAL A 499 19.11 -7.33 17.11
N ARG A 500 20.13 -8.09 16.68
CA ARG A 500 21.51 -7.60 16.48
C ARG A 500 21.62 -6.92 15.12
N SER A 501 22.60 -6.09 14.84
CA SER A 501 22.99 -5.65 13.47
C SER A 501 24.17 -4.73 13.59
N CYS A 502 24.62 -4.20 12.46
CA CYS A 502 25.76 -3.30 12.39
C CYS A 502 25.68 -2.21 13.44
N ARG A 503 26.80 -2.06 14.15
CA ARG A 503 27.07 -1.01 15.10
C ARG A 503 27.85 0.07 14.39
N ALA A 504 27.24 1.23 14.24
CA ALA A 504 27.96 2.46 13.93
C ALA A 504 29.12 2.61 14.94
N GLN A 505 30.35 2.70 14.45
CA GLN A 505 31.54 2.80 15.30
C GLN A 505 31.65 4.17 15.98
N GLU A 506 31.07 5.19 15.37
CA GLU A 506 31.03 6.57 15.85
C GLU A 506 29.84 6.88 16.78
N ALA A 507 28.81 6.02 16.83
CA ALA A 507 27.61 6.23 17.63
C ALA A 507 27.89 6.32 19.15
N ALA A 508 27.41 7.41 19.76
CA ALA A 508 27.58 7.71 21.18
C ALA A 508 26.44 7.18 22.07
N ASP A 509 25.19 7.13 21.59
CA ASP A 509 24.01 6.67 22.33
C ASP A 509 23.60 5.24 21.99
N THR A 510 24.51 4.30 22.25
CA THR A 510 24.19 2.87 22.21
C THR A 510 23.65 2.34 23.55
N GLY A 511 23.12 3.20 24.41
CA GLY A 511 22.85 2.91 25.82
C GLY A 511 21.67 1.97 26.08
N SER A 512 20.67 1.96 25.19
CA SER A 512 19.50 1.07 25.27
C SER A 512 19.75 -0.34 24.72
N SER A 513 20.98 -0.64 24.28
CA SER A 513 21.32 -1.93 23.68
C SER A 513 21.45 -3.06 24.71
N THR A 514 20.85 -4.21 24.43
CA THR A 514 20.87 -5.38 25.32
C THR A 514 22.10 -6.28 25.15
N TRP A 515 22.87 -6.11 24.07
CA TRP A 515 24.10 -6.85 23.77
C TRP A 515 24.92 -6.09 22.72
N SER A 516 26.25 -6.10 22.81
CA SER A 516 27.10 -5.57 21.75
C SER A 516 28.47 -6.28 21.66
N ASN A 517 29.13 -6.11 20.51
CA ASN A 517 30.55 -6.38 20.29
C ASN A 517 31.16 -5.20 19.50
N THR A 518 32.32 -5.42 18.87
CA THR A 518 32.95 -4.40 18.00
C THR A 518 32.00 -3.92 16.91
N TYR A 519 31.57 -4.83 16.03
CA TYR A 519 30.87 -4.50 14.78
C TYR A 519 29.34 -4.58 14.87
N TYR A 520 28.77 -5.14 15.93
CA TYR A 520 27.32 -5.34 16.03
C TYR A 520 26.78 -5.04 17.43
N LEU A 521 25.54 -4.60 17.51
CA LEU A 521 24.79 -4.46 18.76
C LEU A 521 23.32 -4.82 18.62
N GLU A 522 22.59 -4.96 19.73
CA GLU A 522 21.24 -5.52 19.82
C GLU A 522 20.23 -4.53 20.39
N TYR A 523 19.08 -4.32 19.75
CA TYR A 523 17.95 -3.61 20.37
C TYR A 523 16.61 -4.28 20.05
N THR A 524 15.47 -3.56 20.18
CA THR A 524 14.10 -4.10 20.16
C THR A 524 13.08 -3.01 19.85
N GLY A 525 12.35 -3.10 18.72
CA GLY A 525 11.30 -2.13 18.34
C GLY A 525 10.52 -2.53 17.08
N THR A 526 9.51 -1.76 16.65
CA THR A 526 8.79 -1.93 15.36
C THR A 526 9.52 -1.33 14.18
N SER A 527 10.44 -0.40 14.46
CA SER A 527 11.49 0.08 13.58
C SER A 527 12.25 -1.07 12.89
N MET A 528 12.10 -2.32 13.39
CA MET A 528 12.85 -3.57 13.10
C MET A 528 12.11 -4.51 12.22
N ALA A 529 10.86 -4.76 12.59
CA ALA A 529 9.96 -5.51 11.77
C ALA A 529 9.91 -4.85 10.37
N THR A 530 9.97 -3.53 10.30
CA THR A 530 9.97 -2.74 9.06
C THR A 530 11.12 -3.08 8.09
N PRO A 531 12.42 -2.88 8.38
CA PRO A 531 13.52 -3.24 7.49
C PRO A 531 13.64 -4.75 7.23
N ASN A 532 13.13 -5.59 8.13
CA ASN A 532 12.94 -7.02 7.84
C ASN A 532 11.93 -7.27 6.73
N ALA A 533 10.74 -6.70 6.87
CA ALA A 533 9.70 -6.75 5.88
C ALA A 533 10.13 -6.04 4.59
N ALA A 534 11.01 -5.02 4.65
CA ALA A 534 11.54 -4.32 3.49
C ALA A 534 12.50 -5.19 2.69
N GLY A 535 13.42 -5.91 3.35
CA GLY A 535 14.23 -6.91 2.65
C GLY A 535 13.38 -8.05 2.07
N ALA A 536 12.32 -8.48 2.77
CA ALA A 536 11.36 -9.44 2.23
C ALA A 536 10.57 -8.87 1.03
N ALA A 537 10.19 -7.58 1.06
CA ALA A 537 9.55 -6.88 -0.05
C ALA A 537 10.47 -6.77 -1.28
N ALA A 538 11.75 -6.47 -1.07
CA ALA A 538 12.75 -6.49 -2.13
C ALA A 538 12.85 -7.88 -2.78
N MET A 539 12.90 -8.96 -2.00
CA MET A 539 12.90 -10.34 -2.51
C MET A 539 11.58 -10.74 -3.21
N ILE A 540 10.42 -10.23 -2.77
CA ILE A 540 9.15 -10.40 -3.50
C ILE A 540 9.22 -9.70 -4.86
N ARG A 541 9.80 -8.50 -4.91
CA ARG A 541 9.95 -7.71 -6.14
C ARG A 541 10.94 -8.34 -7.12
N GLU A 542 12.11 -8.76 -6.64
CA GLU A 542 13.12 -9.56 -7.37
C GLU A 542 12.48 -10.80 -7.99
N TYR A 543 11.75 -11.57 -7.20
CA TYR A 543 11.02 -12.75 -7.70
C TYR A 543 9.98 -12.39 -8.78
N LEU A 544 9.23 -11.30 -8.62
CA LEU A 544 8.24 -10.88 -9.61
C LEU A 544 8.89 -10.52 -10.94
N GLU A 545 10.00 -9.78 -10.93
CA GLU A 545 10.70 -9.37 -12.14
C GLU A 545 11.47 -10.52 -12.81
N GLU A 546 12.26 -11.27 -12.04
CA GLU A 546 13.20 -12.24 -12.60
C GLU A 546 12.60 -13.63 -12.83
N ILE A 547 11.69 -14.08 -11.94
CA ILE A 547 11.20 -15.47 -11.94
C ILE A 547 9.77 -15.54 -12.48
N ALA A 548 8.88 -14.64 -12.04
CA ALA A 548 7.53 -14.54 -12.60
C ALA A 548 7.49 -13.76 -13.93
N GLN A 549 8.56 -13.05 -14.30
CA GLN A 549 8.65 -12.24 -15.53
C GLN A 549 7.54 -11.19 -15.65
N ARG A 550 7.20 -10.55 -14.52
CA ARG A 550 6.20 -9.47 -14.39
C ARG A 550 6.94 -8.15 -14.12
N PRO A 551 7.38 -7.41 -15.16
CA PRO A 551 8.16 -6.18 -14.99
C PRO A 551 7.35 -5.07 -14.34
N SER A 552 8.04 -4.17 -13.63
CA SER A 552 7.42 -2.97 -13.04
C SER A 552 6.21 -3.28 -12.11
N PRO A 553 6.32 -4.22 -11.15
CA PRO A 553 5.20 -4.58 -10.27
C PRO A 553 4.76 -3.40 -9.39
N GLN A 554 3.45 -3.29 -9.13
CA GLN A 554 2.88 -2.29 -8.21
C GLN A 554 3.29 -2.53 -6.75
N GLY A 555 3.40 -1.46 -5.95
CA GLY A 555 3.56 -1.56 -4.49
C GLY A 555 2.37 -2.27 -3.84
N ALA A 556 1.14 -2.00 -4.32
CA ALA A 556 -0.06 -2.74 -3.96
C ALA A 556 0.05 -4.26 -4.19
N LEU A 557 0.73 -4.71 -5.26
CA LEU A 557 0.95 -6.13 -5.53
C LEU A 557 1.92 -6.76 -4.52
N VAL A 558 3.00 -6.06 -4.18
CA VAL A 558 3.95 -6.52 -3.15
C VAL A 558 3.27 -6.61 -1.78
N LYS A 559 2.41 -5.64 -1.43
CA LYS A 559 1.55 -5.68 -0.24
C LYS A 559 0.60 -6.88 -0.27
N ALA A 560 -0.12 -7.09 -1.39
CA ALA A 560 -1.06 -8.21 -1.55
C ALA A 560 -0.37 -9.57 -1.39
N LEU A 561 0.81 -9.78 -1.99
CA LEU A 561 1.58 -11.02 -1.88
C LEU A 561 2.16 -11.24 -0.47
N MET A 562 2.66 -10.19 0.18
CA MET A 562 3.14 -10.28 1.55
C MET A 562 2.02 -10.72 2.50
N VAL A 563 0.82 -10.13 2.35
CA VAL A 563 -0.39 -10.50 3.08
C VAL A 563 -0.88 -11.90 2.69
N LEU A 564 -0.79 -12.32 1.42
CA LEU A 564 -1.18 -13.64 0.94
C LEU A 564 -0.40 -14.75 1.66
N GLY A 565 0.93 -14.62 1.72
CA GLY A 565 1.79 -15.58 2.42
C GLY A 565 1.81 -15.45 3.95
N ALA A 566 1.36 -14.33 4.50
CA ALA A 566 1.36 -14.10 5.95
C ALA A 566 0.61 -15.20 6.72
N THR A 567 1.18 -15.57 7.86
CA THR A 567 0.68 -16.64 8.75
C THR A 567 0.39 -16.12 10.15
N ASP A 568 -0.81 -16.43 10.63
CA ASP A 568 -1.32 -16.21 11.99
C ASP A 568 -0.32 -16.60 13.11
N LEU A 569 -0.20 -15.76 14.14
CA LEU A 569 0.76 -15.86 15.24
C LEU A 569 0.15 -16.47 16.50
N GLY A 570 0.04 -17.79 16.50
CA GLY A 570 -0.18 -18.59 17.70
C GLY A 570 -1.63 -19.02 17.91
N SER A 571 -2.53 -18.10 18.28
CA SER A 571 -3.96 -18.43 18.45
C SER A 571 -4.74 -17.92 17.25
N ARG A 572 -5.53 -18.80 16.61
CA ARG A 572 -6.13 -18.48 15.32
C ARG A 572 -7.23 -17.42 15.39
N ASP A 573 -6.86 -16.16 15.17
CA ASP A 573 -7.75 -15.00 15.29
C ASP A 573 -7.47 -13.84 14.31
N ILE A 574 -6.69 -14.04 13.23
CA ILE A 574 -6.54 -13.02 12.17
C ILE A 574 -7.86 -12.74 11.38
N PRO A 575 -8.07 -11.52 10.85
CA PRO A 575 -7.31 -10.31 11.15
C PRO A 575 -7.56 -9.83 12.58
N ASN A 576 -6.54 -9.24 13.21
CA ASN A 576 -6.69 -8.57 14.49
C ASN A 576 -5.74 -7.37 14.60
N ASP A 577 -6.07 -6.43 15.48
CA ASP A 577 -5.32 -5.17 15.67
C ASP A 577 -3.89 -5.33 16.22
N ASN A 578 -3.50 -6.52 16.68
CA ASN A 578 -2.18 -6.77 17.25
C ASN A 578 -1.18 -7.22 16.17
N GLU A 579 -1.61 -8.06 15.23
CA GLU A 579 -0.73 -8.62 14.18
C GLU A 579 -1.14 -8.32 12.73
N GLY A 580 -2.28 -7.65 12.53
CA GLY A 580 -2.88 -7.47 11.22
C GLY A 580 -3.28 -8.80 10.61
N TRP A 581 -2.70 -9.10 9.45
CA TRP A 581 -2.88 -10.34 8.70
C TRP A 581 -1.86 -11.44 9.04
N GLY A 582 -1.04 -11.20 10.07
CA GLY A 582 -0.10 -12.16 10.63
C GLY A 582 1.36 -11.91 10.25
N LYS A 583 2.22 -12.88 10.59
CA LYS A 583 3.67 -12.73 10.40
C LYS A 583 4.10 -13.00 8.96
N VAL A 584 5.03 -12.17 8.47
CA VAL A 584 5.65 -12.30 7.15
C VAL A 584 6.29 -13.69 7.00
N ASN A 585 5.96 -14.38 5.91
CA ASN A 585 6.47 -15.72 5.61
C ASN A 585 6.70 -15.85 4.10
N LEU A 586 7.95 -15.57 3.67
CA LEU A 586 8.31 -15.50 2.26
C LEU A 586 8.14 -16.85 1.54
N ARG A 587 8.25 -17.97 2.27
CA ARG A 587 8.02 -19.31 1.72
C ARG A 587 6.58 -19.47 1.25
N GLU A 588 5.62 -19.09 2.08
CA GLU A 588 4.20 -19.17 1.78
C GLU A 588 3.72 -18.03 0.85
N THR A 589 4.50 -16.96 0.71
CA THR A 589 4.32 -15.87 -0.26
C THR A 589 4.74 -16.23 -1.69
N LEU A 590 5.83 -16.97 -1.87
CA LEU A 590 6.43 -17.21 -3.21
C LEU A 590 6.34 -18.66 -3.69
N ALA A 591 6.33 -19.63 -2.78
CA ALA A 591 6.37 -21.06 -3.11
C ALA A 591 5.57 -21.89 -2.07
N PRO A 592 4.26 -21.64 -1.94
CA PRO A 592 3.42 -22.25 -0.93
C PRO A 592 3.44 -23.78 -1.02
N THR A 593 3.25 -24.41 0.12
CA THR A 593 3.42 -25.86 0.25
C THR A 593 2.23 -26.64 -0.35
N SER A 594 2.32 -27.97 -0.32
CA SER A 594 1.21 -28.89 -0.67
C SER A 594 0.70 -28.85 -2.13
N GLY A 595 1.33 -28.09 -3.02
CA GLY A 595 0.93 -28.01 -4.44
C GLY A 595 -0.16 -26.96 -4.73
N GLN A 596 -0.27 -25.93 -3.88
CA GLN A 596 -0.96 -24.70 -4.23
C GLN A 596 -0.15 -23.89 -5.26
N GLY A 597 -0.83 -23.28 -6.22
CA GLY A 597 -0.27 -22.24 -7.09
C GLY A 597 -0.65 -20.84 -6.59
N ILE A 598 -0.04 -19.82 -7.18
CA ILE A 598 -0.36 -18.41 -6.96
C ILE A 598 -0.60 -17.75 -8.31
N TRP A 599 -1.68 -16.97 -8.43
CA TRP A 599 -2.01 -16.13 -9.57
C TRP A 599 -2.20 -14.67 -9.12
N VAL A 600 -1.87 -13.69 -9.97
CA VAL A 600 -2.08 -12.25 -9.69
C VAL A 600 -2.51 -11.45 -10.92
N ASP A 601 -3.21 -10.34 -10.69
CA ASP A 601 -3.45 -9.25 -11.65
C ASP A 601 -3.16 -7.91 -10.96
N ASP A 602 -2.31 -7.10 -11.59
CA ASP A 602 -1.88 -5.74 -11.19
C ASP A 602 -1.98 -4.77 -12.39
N ARG A 603 -2.79 -5.11 -13.39
CA ARG A 603 -3.00 -4.31 -14.63
C ARG A 603 -4.48 -3.99 -14.85
N SER A 604 -5.24 -4.00 -13.76
CA SER A 604 -6.66 -3.67 -13.76
C SER A 604 -6.92 -2.32 -13.13
N VAL A 605 -7.89 -1.62 -13.69
CA VAL A 605 -8.43 -0.36 -13.19
C VAL A 605 -9.95 -0.45 -13.15
N LEU A 606 -10.56 0.21 -12.18
CA LEU A 606 -11.98 0.49 -12.15
C LEU A 606 -12.19 2.00 -12.05
N SER A 607 -13.24 2.50 -12.67
CA SER A 607 -13.52 3.94 -12.78
C SER A 607 -15.02 4.19 -12.79
N GLY A 608 -15.58 4.44 -11.61
CA GLY A 608 -16.99 4.76 -11.41
C GLY A 608 -17.76 3.62 -10.76
N THR A 609 -18.68 4.00 -9.87
CA THR A 609 -19.46 3.10 -9.03
C THR A 609 -20.29 2.09 -9.85
N GLY A 610 -20.31 0.84 -9.40
CA GLY A 610 -21.03 -0.28 -10.03
C GLY A 610 -20.20 -1.10 -11.02
N ASN A 611 -19.11 -0.54 -11.55
CA ASN A 611 -18.19 -1.27 -12.40
C ASN A 611 -17.54 -2.44 -11.65
N SER A 612 -17.34 -3.57 -12.32
CA SER A 612 -16.67 -4.73 -11.73
C SER A 612 -15.86 -5.52 -12.73
N LYS A 613 -14.88 -6.28 -12.24
CA LYS A 613 -14.11 -7.27 -13.01
C LYS A 613 -14.17 -8.63 -12.32
N THR A 614 -14.43 -9.67 -13.12
CA THR A 614 -14.67 -11.03 -12.60
C THR A 614 -13.69 -12.04 -13.20
N TYR A 615 -13.06 -12.84 -12.34
CA TYR A 615 -12.11 -13.91 -12.65
C TYR A 615 -12.67 -15.28 -12.23
N THR A 616 -12.18 -16.36 -12.83
CA THR A 616 -12.61 -17.72 -12.51
C THR A 616 -11.45 -18.67 -12.27
N PHE A 617 -11.51 -19.45 -11.19
CA PHE A 617 -10.48 -20.42 -10.81
C PHE A 617 -11.09 -21.82 -10.65
N ASN A 618 -10.59 -22.80 -11.41
CA ASN A 618 -11.03 -24.18 -11.26
C ASN A 618 -10.20 -24.89 -10.18
N ILE A 619 -10.75 -25.00 -8.97
CA ILE A 619 -10.07 -25.66 -7.86
C ILE A 619 -10.10 -27.17 -8.06
N THR A 620 -8.92 -27.77 -8.25
CA THR A 620 -8.76 -29.16 -8.70
C THR A 620 -8.63 -30.19 -7.59
N GLN A 621 -8.42 -29.76 -6.34
CA GLN A 621 -8.22 -30.64 -5.19
C GLN A 621 -9.02 -30.15 -3.98
N SER A 622 -9.70 -31.08 -3.31
CA SER A 622 -10.45 -30.82 -2.08
C SER A 622 -9.54 -30.81 -0.85
N ASN A 623 -9.97 -30.14 0.22
CA ASN A 623 -9.24 -30.03 1.50
C ASN A 623 -7.91 -29.26 1.42
N GLY A 624 -7.71 -28.47 0.36
CA GLY A 624 -6.65 -27.48 0.26
C GLY A 624 -7.19 -26.07 0.51
N GLY A 625 -6.36 -25.19 1.07
CA GLY A 625 -6.75 -23.81 1.33
C GLY A 625 -6.94 -23.00 0.04
N LEU A 626 -7.82 -22.00 0.11
CA LEU A 626 -7.94 -20.91 -0.86
C LEU A 626 -7.79 -19.59 -0.10
N LYS A 627 -6.87 -18.74 -0.54
CA LYS A 627 -6.72 -17.38 0.00
C LYS A 627 -6.67 -16.40 -1.16
N THR A 628 -7.43 -15.32 -1.07
CA THR A 628 -7.43 -14.22 -2.02
C THR A 628 -7.19 -12.93 -1.26
N VAL A 629 -6.38 -12.04 -1.82
CA VAL A 629 -6.06 -10.73 -1.26
C VAL A 629 -6.23 -9.70 -2.37
N LEU A 630 -7.13 -8.74 -2.17
CA LEU A 630 -7.29 -7.53 -2.96
C LEU A 630 -6.63 -6.38 -2.21
N ALA A 631 -5.74 -5.64 -2.86
CA ALA A 631 -5.11 -4.44 -2.31
C ALA A 631 -5.07 -3.34 -3.36
N TRP A 632 -5.30 -2.10 -2.95
CA TRP A 632 -5.15 -0.95 -3.84
C TRP A 632 -4.45 0.21 -3.15
N SER A 633 -3.63 0.91 -3.91
CA SER A 633 -3.07 2.19 -3.49
C SER A 633 -4.15 3.26 -3.73
N ASP A 634 -4.99 3.47 -2.73
CA ASP A 634 -6.17 4.33 -2.76
C ASP A 634 -5.81 5.81 -2.97
N GLU A 635 -6.73 6.61 -3.49
CA GLU A 635 -6.54 8.07 -3.57
C GLU A 635 -6.39 8.66 -2.16
N ARG A 636 -5.57 9.70 -1.98
CA ARG A 636 -5.25 10.22 -0.63
C ARG A 636 -6.53 10.60 0.16
N GLY A 637 -6.62 10.13 1.40
CA GLY A 637 -7.66 10.58 2.35
C GLY A 637 -7.48 12.05 2.76
N SER A 638 -8.46 12.59 3.48
CA SER A 638 -8.41 13.98 3.96
C SER A 638 -8.18 14.04 5.47
N THR A 639 -7.19 14.83 5.89
CA THR A 639 -6.91 15.14 7.31
C THR A 639 -8.06 15.87 8.02
N PHE A 640 -9.08 16.32 7.27
CA PHE A 640 -10.30 16.90 7.80
C PHE A 640 -11.43 15.88 8.00
N SER A 641 -11.37 14.72 7.35
CA SER A 641 -12.39 13.67 7.44
C SER A 641 -12.08 12.69 8.57
N SER A 642 -13.11 12.14 9.21
CA SER A 642 -12.94 11.05 10.19
C SER A 642 -12.85 9.65 9.55
N LYS A 643 -13.04 9.52 8.23
CA LYS A 643 -12.81 8.29 7.47
C LYS A 643 -11.87 8.54 6.31
N GLN A 644 -10.90 7.64 6.10
CA GLN A 644 -9.84 7.90 5.13
C GLN A 644 -10.03 7.22 3.78
N LEU A 645 -10.81 6.15 3.70
CA LEU A 645 -11.07 5.45 2.43
C LEU A 645 -11.81 6.38 1.43
N VAL A 646 -11.32 6.44 0.20
CA VAL A 646 -11.86 7.30 -0.87
C VAL A 646 -12.55 6.47 -1.95
N ASN A 647 -11.84 5.47 -2.49
CA ASN A 647 -12.42 4.49 -3.41
C ASN A 647 -12.64 3.16 -2.67
N ASN A 648 -13.89 2.71 -2.57
CA ASN A 648 -14.27 1.45 -1.93
C ASN A 648 -14.37 0.34 -2.98
N LEU A 649 -13.43 -0.61 -2.95
CA LEU A 649 -13.43 -1.79 -3.82
C LEU A 649 -13.81 -3.04 -3.02
N ASP A 650 -15.01 -3.60 -3.27
CA ASP A 650 -15.46 -4.84 -2.63
C ASP A 650 -14.84 -6.07 -3.32
N LEU A 651 -14.32 -7.03 -2.53
CA LEU A 651 -13.97 -8.38 -2.93
C LEU A 651 -15.14 -9.34 -2.64
N GLU A 652 -15.69 -9.95 -3.69
CA GLU A 652 -16.76 -10.94 -3.61
C GLU A 652 -16.28 -12.27 -4.20
N ILE A 653 -16.38 -13.37 -3.44
CA ILE A 653 -15.98 -14.70 -3.89
C ILE A 653 -17.15 -15.67 -3.80
N THR A 654 -17.54 -16.25 -4.94
CA THR A 654 -18.62 -17.24 -5.03
C THR A 654 -18.06 -18.65 -5.21
N SER A 655 -18.52 -19.60 -4.38
CA SER A 655 -18.16 -21.02 -4.44
C SER A 655 -18.88 -21.77 -5.58
N PRO A 656 -18.41 -22.98 -5.95
CA PRO A 656 -19.13 -23.89 -6.85
C PRO A 656 -20.55 -24.22 -6.37
N SER A 657 -20.79 -24.23 -5.06
CA SER A 657 -22.11 -24.41 -4.44
C SER A 657 -22.98 -23.15 -4.41
N GLY A 658 -22.46 -21.98 -4.81
CA GLY A 658 -23.18 -20.69 -4.81
C GLY A 658 -23.17 -19.95 -3.47
N LEU A 659 -22.26 -20.29 -2.55
CA LEU A 659 -22.01 -19.53 -1.33
C LEU A 659 -21.14 -18.31 -1.64
N VAL A 660 -21.52 -17.15 -1.11
CA VAL A 660 -20.79 -15.89 -1.28
C VAL A 660 -20.01 -15.57 0.00
N TYR A 661 -18.72 -15.31 -0.17
CA TYR A 661 -17.79 -14.80 0.83
C TYR A 661 -17.43 -13.35 0.45
N LEU A 662 -17.49 -12.44 1.42
CA LEU A 662 -17.07 -11.05 1.23
C LEU A 662 -15.68 -10.84 1.83
N GLY A 663 -14.95 -9.86 1.31
CA GLY A 663 -13.68 -9.45 1.92
C GLY A 663 -13.88 -9.05 3.38
N ASN A 664 -12.95 -9.48 4.22
CA ASN A 664 -12.88 -9.18 5.65
C ASN A 664 -14.08 -9.63 6.52
N ASP A 665 -15.13 -10.28 5.97
CA ASP A 665 -16.13 -11.05 6.74
C ASP A 665 -15.47 -12.29 7.38
N PHE A 666 -14.97 -12.14 8.61
CA PHE A 666 -14.17 -13.15 9.30
C PHE A 666 -14.72 -13.54 10.68
N ALA A 667 -14.53 -14.81 11.05
CA ALA A 667 -14.69 -15.29 12.43
C ALA A 667 -13.73 -16.44 12.74
N ASN A 668 -12.94 -16.32 13.82
CA ASN A 668 -11.96 -17.35 14.25
C ASN A 668 -10.91 -17.66 13.16
N GLY A 669 -10.27 -16.61 12.64
CA GLY A 669 -9.15 -16.71 11.72
C GLY A 669 -9.48 -17.08 10.27
N ARG A 670 -10.74 -17.04 9.84
CA ARG A 670 -11.19 -17.51 8.52
C ARG A 670 -12.42 -16.74 8.05
N SER A 671 -12.67 -16.74 6.74
CA SER A 671 -13.85 -16.10 6.19
C SER A 671 -15.15 -16.82 6.52
N THR A 672 -16.19 -16.03 6.72
CA THR A 672 -17.58 -16.44 6.94
C THR A 672 -18.46 -16.04 5.75
N THR A 673 -19.76 -16.33 5.82
CA THR A 673 -20.75 -15.96 4.81
C THR A 673 -21.94 -15.27 5.47
N GLY A 674 -22.50 -14.26 4.81
CA GLY A 674 -23.68 -13.55 5.30
C GLY A 674 -23.39 -12.38 6.24
N GLY A 675 -22.12 -11.94 6.33
CA GLY A 675 -21.76 -10.63 6.86
C GLY A 675 -22.07 -9.49 5.88
N SER A 676 -21.40 -8.36 6.10
CA SER A 676 -21.44 -7.16 5.24
C SER A 676 -20.10 -6.99 4.52
N THR A 677 -20.07 -6.15 3.48
CA THR A 677 -18.82 -5.69 2.86
C THR A 677 -17.99 -4.86 3.83
N ASP A 678 -16.68 -4.79 3.61
CA ASP A 678 -15.85 -3.75 4.22
C ASP A 678 -16.19 -2.39 3.57
N THR A 679 -15.99 -1.31 4.31
CA THR A 679 -16.18 0.08 3.83
C THR A 679 -15.10 1.02 4.38
N THR A 680 -13.99 0.44 4.84
CA THR A 680 -13.00 1.07 5.70
C THR A 680 -11.59 0.76 5.23
N ASN A 681 -11.28 -0.50 4.89
CA ASN A 681 -9.92 -0.94 4.54
C ASN A 681 -9.66 -0.92 3.02
N ASN A 682 -8.48 -0.46 2.59
CA ASN A 682 -7.99 -0.59 1.20
C ASN A 682 -7.28 -1.93 0.93
N LEU A 683 -7.61 -2.94 1.73
CA LEU A 683 -7.02 -4.27 1.75
C LEU A 683 -8.10 -5.24 2.21
N GLU A 684 -8.60 -6.04 1.28
CA GLU A 684 -9.62 -7.06 1.52
C GLU A 684 -9.06 -8.46 1.31
N VAL A 685 -9.38 -9.36 2.23
CA VAL A 685 -8.92 -10.75 2.20
C VAL A 685 -10.11 -11.68 2.26
N VAL A 686 -10.02 -12.83 1.60
CA VAL A 686 -10.83 -14.02 1.85
C VAL A 686 -9.91 -15.21 2.13
N LEU A 687 -10.15 -15.97 3.20
CA LEU A 687 -9.35 -17.12 3.61
C LEU A 687 -10.22 -18.32 4.00
N LEU A 688 -10.08 -19.39 3.22
CA LEU A 688 -10.73 -20.69 3.43
C LEU A 688 -9.67 -21.76 3.70
N ASP A 689 -9.83 -22.53 4.77
CA ASP A 689 -8.94 -23.67 5.09
C ASP A 689 -9.14 -24.86 4.13
N SER A 690 -10.32 -24.95 3.52
CA SER A 690 -10.69 -26.02 2.60
C SER A 690 -11.66 -25.48 1.56
N ALA A 691 -11.19 -25.32 0.32
CA ALA A 691 -12.04 -25.01 -0.82
C ALA A 691 -12.77 -26.25 -1.36
N GLU A 692 -13.98 -26.03 -1.85
CA GLU A 692 -14.73 -26.98 -2.68
C GLU A 692 -14.04 -27.18 -4.03
N VAL A 693 -14.15 -28.37 -4.60
CA VAL A 693 -13.69 -28.66 -5.97
C VAL A 693 -14.69 -28.12 -6.98
N GLY A 694 -14.22 -27.38 -7.97
CA GLY A 694 -15.04 -26.77 -9.02
C GLY A 694 -14.63 -25.35 -9.35
N ILE A 695 -15.47 -24.65 -10.13
CA ILE A 695 -15.23 -23.27 -10.53
C ILE A 695 -15.62 -22.33 -9.38
N TRP A 696 -14.63 -21.60 -8.89
CA TRP A 696 -14.79 -20.45 -8.01
C TRP A 696 -14.77 -19.17 -8.83
N THR A 697 -15.66 -18.24 -8.50
CA THR A 697 -15.72 -16.92 -9.11
C THR A 697 -15.17 -15.90 -8.13
N VAL A 698 -14.25 -15.04 -8.58
CA VAL A 698 -13.65 -13.96 -7.79
C VAL A 698 -13.96 -12.65 -8.49
N LYS A 699 -14.69 -11.76 -7.84
CA LYS A 699 -15.16 -10.49 -8.39
C LYS A 699 -14.60 -9.34 -7.55
N VAL A 700 -14.07 -8.34 -8.24
CA VAL A 700 -13.71 -7.04 -7.66
C VAL A 700 -14.71 -6.03 -8.17
N LYS A 701 -15.36 -5.28 -7.28
CA LYS A 701 -16.39 -4.29 -7.62
C LYS A 701 -16.02 -2.92 -7.07
N ASP A 702 -16.09 -1.91 -7.92
CA ASP A 702 -16.08 -0.50 -7.52
C ASP A 702 -17.43 -0.18 -6.88
N ALA A 703 -17.49 -0.19 -5.56
CA ALA A 703 -18.73 -0.10 -4.81
C ALA A 703 -19.09 1.34 -4.41
N PHE A 704 -18.08 2.20 -4.32
CA PHE A 704 -18.22 3.65 -4.21
C PHE A 704 -16.92 4.33 -4.68
N HIS A 705 -17.04 5.21 -5.67
CA HIS A 705 -15.91 5.89 -6.29
C HIS A 705 -15.86 7.39 -5.90
N GLY A 706 -15.29 7.70 -4.73
CA GLY A 706 -15.12 9.09 -4.27
C GLY A 706 -13.97 9.85 -4.94
N GLY A 707 -13.09 9.13 -5.64
CA GLY A 707 -11.85 9.65 -6.22
C GLY A 707 -12.03 10.49 -7.49
N SER A 708 -11.00 11.28 -7.78
CA SER A 708 -10.89 12.07 -9.01
C SER A 708 -10.38 11.26 -10.21
N THR A 709 -9.87 10.04 -9.99
CA THR A 709 -9.19 9.25 -11.03
C THR A 709 -9.47 7.75 -10.92
N ALA A 710 -9.44 7.06 -12.07
CA ALA A 710 -9.56 5.61 -12.17
C ALA A 710 -8.58 4.90 -11.20
N GLN A 711 -9.12 4.00 -10.38
CA GLN A 711 -8.42 3.30 -9.30
C GLN A 711 -7.79 2.02 -9.83
N PRO A 712 -6.44 1.90 -9.88
CA PRO A 712 -5.78 0.62 -10.08
C PRO A 712 -5.95 -0.26 -8.86
N TYR A 713 -5.98 -1.57 -9.05
CA TYR A 713 -5.87 -2.52 -7.95
C TYR A 713 -4.92 -3.67 -8.30
N SER A 714 -4.44 -4.33 -7.25
CA SER A 714 -3.69 -5.57 -7.32
C SER A 714 -4.46 -6.67 -6.58
N ILE A 715 -4.63 -7.81 -7.21
CA ILE A 715 -5.26 -9.00 -6.61
C ILE A 715 -4.31 -10.19 -6.68
N ALA A 716 -4.25 -10.96 -5.60
CA ALA A 716 -3.40 -12.14 -5.47
C ALA A 716 -4.22 -13.32 -4.93
N VAL A 717 -4.17 -14.47 -5.61
CA VAL A 717 -4.96 -15.68 -5.31
C VAL A 717 -4.03 -16.86 -5.12
N ARG A 718 -4.22 -17.65 -4.07
CA ARG A 718 -3.49 -18.89 -3.78
C ARG A 718 -4.44 -20.06 -3.60
N GLY A 719 -4.24 -21.16 -4.33
CA GLY A 719 -5.07 -22.37 -4.22
C GLY A 719 -4.62 -23.53 -5.12
N HIS A 720 -5.28 -24.68 -5.01
CA HIS A 720 -4.95 -25.86 -5.83
C HIS A 720 -5.60 -25.78 -7.22
N GLY A 721 -4.81 -25.76 -8.29
CA GLY A 721 -5.31 -25.51 -9.65
C GLY A 721 -5.48 -24.03 -9.98
N VAL A 722 -5.09 -23.14 -9.06
CA VAL A 722 -4.77 -21.75 -9.40
C VAL A 722 -3.48 -21.78 -10.22
N ASN A 723 -3.48 -21.15 -11.40
CA ASN A 723 -2.32 -21.11 -12.28
C ASN A 723 -1.19 -20.30 -11.64
N ASP A 724 0.04 -20.74 -11.89
CA ASP A 724 1.29 -20.11 -11.45
C ASP A 724 1.46 -18.70 -12.05
N LEU A 725 2.30 -17.85 -11.43
CA LEU A 725 2.45 -16.41 -11.68
C LEU A 725 2.98 -16.01 -13.07
N ARG A 726 3.13 -16.97 -13.98
CA ARG A 726 3.69 -16.80 -15.31
C ARG A 726 2.65 -16.12 -16.23
N PRO A 727 3.02 -15.13 -17.07
CA PRO A 727 2.03 -14.24 -17.67
C PRO A 727 1.35 -14.82 -18.92
N ASP A 728 0.06 -14.52 -19.07
CA ASP A 728 -0.72 -14.90 -20.25
C ASP A 728 -0.14 -14.35 -21.57
N PRO A 729 -0.47 -14.94 -22.74
CA PRO A 729 0.07 -14.50 -24.02
C PRO A 729 -0.35 -13.06 -24.38
N GLU A 730 0.62 -12.19 -24.62
CA GLU A 730 0.40 -10.76 -24.91
C GLU A 730 0.63 -10.46 -26.39
N PHE A 731 -0.14 -9.51 -26.95
CA PHE A 731 0.03 -9.03 -28.32
C PHE A 731 1.08 -7.93 -28.37
N LEU A 732 2.12 -8.09 -29.20
CA LEU A 732 3.07 -7.01 -29.48
C LEU A 732 2.39 -5.98 -30.40
N VAL A 733 1.89 -4.90 -29.78
CA VAL A 733 1.17 -3.80 -30.45
C VAL A 733 1.99 -3.16 -31.57
N ASP A 734 3.30 -3.00 -31.36
CA ASP A 734 4.24 -2.45 -32.35
C ASP A 734 4.46 -3.36 -33.58
N GLU A 735 4.03 -4.63 -33.50
CA GLU A 735 4.10 -5.60 -34.60
C GLU A 735 2.71 -5.98 -35.15
N PHE A 736 1.69 -5.16 -34.90
CA PHE A 736 0.36 -5.31 -35.50
C PHE A 736 0.31 -4.75 -36.94
N GLU A 737 0.12 -5.63 -37.91
CA GLU A 737 -0.08 -5.32 -39.33
C GLU A 737 -1.46 -5.76 -39.82
N MET A 738 -2.05 -4.96 -40.72
CA MET A 738 -3.27 -5.31 -41.46
C MET A 738 -2.97 -5.38 -42.96
N SER A 739 -3.48 -6.41 -43.65
CA SER A 739 -3.27 -6.58 -45.11
C SER A 739 -3.87 -5.45 -45.95
N VAL A 740 -4.83 -4.71 -45.39
CA VAL A 740 -5.40 -3.49 -45.97
C VAL A 740 -5.38 -2.42 -44.87
N SER A 741 -4.71 -1.30 -45.11
CA SER A 741 -4.56 -0.23 -44.11
C SER A 741 -5.86 0.54 -43.82
N ILE A 742 -6.86 0.48 -44.71
CA ILE A 742 -8.21 1.04 -44.51
C ILE A 742 -9.25 0.11 -45.18
N PRO A 743 -9.68 -0.99 -44.52
CA PRO A 743 -10.64 -1.92 -45.09
C PRO A 743 -12.02 -1.31 -45.28
N GLN A 744 -12.73 -1.72 -46.32
CA GLN A 744 -14.13 -1.37 -46.57
C GLN A 744 -15.08 -2.47 -46.06
N VAL A 745 -16.37 -2.13 -45.93
CA VAL A 745 -17.40 -3.07 -45.49
C VAL A 745 -17.54 -4.21 -46.48
N GLY A 746 -17.12 -5.42 -46.08
CA GLY A 746 -17.15 -6.63 -46.89
C GLY A 746 -15.79 -7.08 -47.45
N ASP A 747 -14.72 -6.33 -47.21
CA ASP A 747 -13.36 -6.76 -47.58
C ASP A 747 -12.89 -7.95 -46.71
N GLN A 748 -12.14 -8.86 -47.33
CA GLN A 748 -11.39 -9.87 -46.58
C GLN A 748 -10.10 -9.27 -46.03
N LEU A 749 -10.01 -9.15 -44.71
CA LEU A 749 -8.84 -8.66 -44.00
C LEU A 749 -8.02 -9.84 -43.47
N GLN A 750 -6.69 -9.72 -43.54
CA GLN A 750 -5.76 -10.55 -42.77
C GLN A 750 -5.08 -9.65 -41.75
N LEU A 751 -5.15 -10.04 -40.48
CA LEU A 751 -4.43 -9.42 -39.38
C LEU A 751 -3.20 -10.29 -39.07
N THR A 752 -2.05 -9.66 -38.92
CA THR A 752 -0.81 -10.30 -38.49
C THR A 752 -0.29 -9.56 -37.28
N THR A 753 -0.03 -10.27 -36.19
CA THR A 753 0.65 -9.72 -35.02
C THR A 753 1.47 -10.82 -34.38
N LYS A 754 2.60 -10.46 -33.77
CA LYS A 754 3.35 -11.40 -32.93
C LYS A 754 2.72 -11.44 -31.55
N VAL A 755 2.23 -12.61 -31.17
CA VAL A 755 1.92 -12.92 -29.78
C VAL A 755 3.22 -13.34 -29.10
N PHE A 756 3.60 -12.66 -28.02
CA PHE A 756 4.71 -13.09 -27.19
C PHE A 756 4.17 -13.93 -26.01
N ASN A 757 4.66 -15.15 -25.89
CA ASN A 757 4.41 -15.99 -24.73
C ASN A 757 5.43 -15.61 -23.65
N VAL A 758 5.00 -14.76 -22.71
CA VAL A 758 5.84 -14.33 -21.58
C VAL A 758 6.09 -15.48 -20.59
N GLY A 759 5.19 -16.49 -20.56
CA GLY A 759 5.47 -17.82 -20.02
C GLY A 759 4.20 -18.55 -19.52
N ASN A 760 4.12 -19.87 -19.48
CA ASN A 760 5.03 -20.88 -20.03
C ASN A 760 4.33 -22.25 -20.08
N VAL A 761 3.52 -22.52 -21.12
CA VAL A 761 3.34 -23.89 -21.61
C VAL A 761 3.75 -23.92 -23.08
N LYS A 762 4.81 -24.68 -23.36
CA LYS A 762 5.03 -25.26 -24.67
C LYS A 762 4.31 -26.61 -24.68
N ALA A 763 3.45 -26.82 -25.68
CA ALA A 763 2.80 -28.11 -25.94
C ALA A 763 3.82 -29.21 -26.28
#